data_AF-A8B519-F1
#
_entry.id   AF-A8B519-F1
#
_cell.length_a   1.000
_cell.length_b   1.000
_cell.length_c   1.000
_cell.angle_alpha   90.00
_cell.angle_beta   90.00
_cell.angle_gamma   90.00
#
_symmetry.space_group_name_H-M   'P 1'
#
loop_
_entity.id
_entity.type
_entity.pdbx_description
1 polymer ?
#
loop_
_entity_poly.entity_id
_entity_poly.type
_entity_poly.pdbx_seq_one_letter_code
_entity_poly.pdbx_strand_id
1 'polypeptide(L)'
;MTSALPRTPDLAYLSADAPRSVERFPTTQEPPENQAMRQSSSTLVGGLNANDSMARSSTNYMGESQLNTIESLQMEAQRKDKLLEKLNIQLREREEQHDRDMEALSEMQELLDKKEEQISELALAVSQRMEVQADNALTESLTLNGWDMLDTNDGVKDPTNQGTQNLGDSLDLTVSTPHSARSAGPLEADALRHSIRKLQFQLTQRDRLHLDTEISNQTYRDEIQHLKDENSQYQTLITSQADEIQMLREQQIGETEELAAMEEEISVLRTTLAEKLQLIESLTAEAQVSKTQLLEMKDATLLVQHSADVATAEIETATEEITTLRVELEAERQKVIDLQAALDHEKFASKQKTHEYTEVLTNLSHSHGVVNSLETQIQDMETHARIKDEEIEALQLKCRSLQLELDDTRAQLEKAMNNVTTLVPNLSPDELATILSDNNRMLNMLTDNASETEALLAANEKLQASNGELKKMNAELVARMEHLSIMDSAETSEAASNQAALLDAKNKMINKLEVELDSLRQKYHLMEKSLNEQLEAVTVAKVTLDAENSRLRTELQSVEPQTMSSMNSATSISIAGGHSPGRAGSISSQVMGLNSDITRLQNELRRKDAEMDNMSTQIATIMEEILSVRQANMSLEQDVQALSQEAEYHKGQASMLEKTLAQTREELRITLDKTRVGELIEALNGKTAEVTKLIRVIEEKNSQIKDMQIELDGRVLSGTTGKVMQATIKNLEEEILRLNQELELVVISNESLESRLHSMGGSIGQPQPQTLAAKMPVNSTTNFHEREDHLGSDASSVSATIRMRQLSEEVLSLKDTIANLTTTLKQKDARLEEVSSELSVKYVELDNMRGLIKKKNEQLMQLMK
;
A
#
# COMPACT_ATOMS: atom_id res chain seq x y z
N MET A 1 17.42 38.60 13.09
CA MET A 1 16.86 39.57 14.05
C MET A 1 15.36 39.72 13.77
N THR A 2 14.55 40.01 14.79
CA THR A 2 13.16 40.55 14.75
C THR A 2 12.24 40.12 13.58
N SER A 3 11.26 39.21 13.70
CA SER A 3 10.10 39.09 14.63
C SER A 3 8.92 40.04 14.35
N ALA A 4 7.70 39.48 14.43
CA ALA A 4 6.37 40.10 14.66
C ALA A 4 5.34 40.12 13.50
N LEU A 5 4.51 39.07 13.47
CA LEU A 5 3.04 39.19 13.45
C LEU A 5 2.55 39.59 14.88
N PRO A 6 1.25 39.88 15.18
CA PRO A 6 0.04 39.74 14.35
C PRO A 6 -0.93 40.96 14.40
N ARG A 7 -2.10 40.83 13.76
CA ARG A 7 -3.43 41.04 14.41
C ARG A 7 -4.61 40.61 13.53
N THR A 8 -5.63 40.05 14.16
CA THR A 8 -6.98 39.81 13.62
C THR A 8 -7.87 41.06 13.76
N PRO A 9 -9.08 41.02 13.19
CA PRO A 9 -10.25 41.41 13.97
C PRO A 9 -11.40 40.39 13.86
N ASP A 10 -12.00 40.04 14.99
CA ASP A 10 -13.37 39.51 15.06
C ASP A 10 -14.38 40.66 14.93
N LEU A 11 -15.57 40.40 14.37
CA LEU A 11 -16.81 41.02 14.88
C LEU A 11 -18.08 40.24 14.51
N ALA A 12 -18.68 39.74 15.58
CA ALA A 12 -19.96 39.06 15.78
C ALA A 12 -21.18 39.40 14.89
N TYR A 13 -22.00 38.36 14.67
CA TYR A 13 -23.47 38.32 14.73
C TYR A 13 -24.32 39.38 14.00
N LEU A 14 -25.24 38.89 13.15
CA LEU A 14 -26.68 38.92 13.46
C LEU A 14 -27.44 37.84 12.66
N SER A 15 -28.66 37.53 13.07
CA SER A 15 -29.50 36.44 12.54
C SER A 15 -30.90 36.95 12.19
N ALA A 16 -31.49 36.47 11.08
CA ALA A 16 -32.94 36.31 10.88
C ALA A 16 -33.27 35.56 9.58
N ASP A 17 -34.40 34.83 9.63
CA ASP A 17 -35.36 34.49 8.58
C ASP A 17 -34.96 33.73 7.28
N ALA A 18 -35.47 32.49 7.23
CA ALA A 18 -35.83 31.72 6.03
C ALA A 18 -37.33 32.02 5.67
N PRO A 19 -38.10 31.27 4.82
CA PRO A 19 -37.80 30.03 4.09
C PRO A 19 -38.38 29.93 2.64
N ARG A 20 -38.32 28.71 2.07
CA ARG A 20 -39.01 28.19 0.86
C ARG A 20 -38.46 28.65 -0.51
N SER A 21 -38.46 27.86 -1.59
CA SER A 21 -38.53 26.40 -1.88
C SER A 21 -38.16 26.23 -3.40
N VAL A 22 -38.13 25.08 -4.09
CA VAL A 22 -38.59 23.68 -3.88
C VAL A 22 -37.66 22.74 -4.68
N GLU A 23 -37.34 21.54 -4.19
CA GLU A 23 -37.03 20.38 -5.08
C GLU A 23 -37.46 19.05 -4.42
N ARG A 24 -37.50 17.94 -5.17
CA ARG A 24 -38.30 16.74 -4.85
C ARG A 24 -37.50 15.49 -4.46
N PHE A 25 -38.08 14.67 -3.59
CA PHE A 25 -37.69 13.27 -3.32
C PHE A 25 -37.94 12.35 -4.53
N PRO A 26 -37.26 11.19 -4.57
CA PRO A 26 -38.03 9.94 -4.33
C PRO A 26 -37.48 9.08 -3.17
N THR A 27 -38.17 7.96 -2.94
CA THR A 27 -38.19 7.13 -1.71
C THR A 27 -37.08 6.06 -1.58
N THR A 28 -36.68 5.87 -0.33
CA THR A 28 -36.22 4.63 0.36
C THR A 28 -36.27 3.28 -0.37
N GLN A 29 -35.23 2.47 -0.15
CA GLN A 29 -35.30 0.99 -0.14
C GLN A 29 -34.29 0.39 0.87
N GLU A 30 -34.43 -0.89 1.20
CA GLU A 30 -33.99 -1.52 2.46
C GLU A 30 -32.64 -2.30 2.40
N PRO A 31 -32.03 -2.64 3.56
CA PRO A 31 -30.81 -3.44 3.62
C PRO A 31 -31.07 -4.96 3.39
N PRO A 32 -30.08 -5.72 2.88
CA PRO A 32 -30.24 -7.15 2.60
C PRO A 32 -30.10 -8.06 3.84
N GLU A 33 -30.91 -9.11 3.90
CA GLU A 33 -30.86 -10.14 4.95
C GLU A 33 -29.70 -11.15 4.79
N ASN A 34 -29.35 -11.82 5.90
CA ASN A 34 -28.41 -12.93 5.92
C ASN A 34 -29.04 -14.24 5.42
N GLN A 35 -28.41 -14.93 4.46
CA GLN A 35 -28.68 -16.34 4.16
C GLN A 35 -27.43 -17.21 4.34
N ALA A 36 -27.21 -17.69 5.57
CA ALA A 36 -26.15 -18.63 5.90
C ALA A 36 -26.59 -20.08 5.64
N MET A 37 -26.56 -20.52 4.37
CA MET A 37 -26.99 -21.89 4.01
C MET A 37 -25.87 -22.91 4.28
N ARG A 38 -26.21 -23.99 5.01
CA ARG A 38 -25.28 -25.08 5.34
C ARG A 38 -24.94 -25.94 4.12
N GLN A 39 -23.66 -26.24 3.91
CA GLN A 39 -23.24 -27.42 3.14
C GLN A 39 -22.18 -28.22 3.92
N SER A 40 -22.39 -29.53 4.04
CA SER A 40 -21.50 -30.46 4.74
C SER A 40 -20.89 -31.43 3.74
N SER A 41 -19.55 -31.50 3.70
CA SER A 41 -18.83 -32.28 2.69
C SER A 41 -18.89 -33.80 2.89
N SER A 42 -19.19 -34.51 1.80
CA SER A 42 -18.95 -35.95 1.61
C SER A 42 -18.92 -36.19 0.09
N THR A 43 -18.16 -37.11 -0.51
CA THR A 43 -17.21 -38.12 0.01
C THR A 43 -16.15 -38.36 -1.08
N LEU A 44 -14.88 -38.58 -0.71
CA LEU A 44 -13.88 -39.16 -1.62
C LEU A 44 -13.05 -40.23 -0.89
N VAL A 45 -12.88 -41.38 -1.54
CA VAL A 45 -12.23 -42.58 -0.98
C VAL A 45 -11.17 -43.07 -1.96
N GLY A 46 -10.00 -43.44 -1.43
CA GLY A 46 -8.83 -43.87 -2.20
C GLY A 46 -7.72 -42.81 -2.15
N GLY A 47 -6.52 -43.05 -1.62
CA GLY A 47 -6.04 -44.22 -0.87
C GLY A 47 -4.74 -44.76 -1.45
N LEU A 48 -3.65 -44.60 -0.71
CA LEU A 48 -2.36 -45.27 -0.90
C LEU A 48 -1.69 -45.48 0.47
N ASN A 49 -0.78 -46.44 0.56
CA ASN A 49 -0.26 -46.95 1.83
C ASN A 49 1.27 -46.99 1.82
N ALA A 50 1.91 -46.31 2.78
CA ALA A 50 3.35 -46.38 3.05
C ALA A 50 3.64 -46.06 4.52
N ASN A 51 4.69 -46.70 5.07
CA ASN A 51 5.19 -46.50 6.43
C ASN A 51 5.78 -45.07 6.57
N ASP A 52 5.84 -44.45 7.75
CA ASP A 52 6.79 -44.88 8.78
C ASP A 52 6.41 -44.54 10.24
N SER A 53 7.15 -45.14 11.18
CA SER A 53 6.88 -45.11 12.62
C SER A 53 8.03 -44.50 13.43
N MET A 54 7.77 -43.37 14.13
CA MET A 54 8.29 -43.03 15.48
C MET A 54 7.98 -41.55 15.84
N ALA A 55 6.80 -41.26 16.40
CA ALA A 55 6.49 -39.93 16.96
C ALA A 55 5.39 -39.90 18.05
N ARG A 56 4.76 -41.04 18.39
CA ARG A 56 3.58 -41.07 19.26
C ARG A 56 3.94 -41.12 20.75
N SER A 57 4.06 -39.94 21.36
CA SER A 57 3.81 -39.78 22.81
C SER A 57 3.47 -38.32 23.19
N SER A 58 4.17 -37.34 22.61
CA SER A 58 3.99 -35.91 23.00
C SER A 58 2.84 -35.18 22.27
N THR A 59 2.26 -35.75 21.21
CA THR A 59 1.26 -35.07 20.38
C THR A 59 -0.18 -35.16 20.91
N ASN A 60 -0.52 -36.16 21.72
CA ASN A 60 -1.90 -36.34 22.21
C ASN A 60 -2.37 -35.17 23.10
N TYR A 61 -1.54 -34.69 24.04
CA TYR A 61 -1.94 -33.63 24.97
C TYR A 61 -2.18 -32.27 24.29
N MET A 62 -1.49 -31.99 23.18
CA MET A 62 -1.80 -30.82 22.33
C MET A 62 -3.11 -31.03 21.55
N GLY A 63 -3.32 -32.22 20.99
CA GLY A 63 -4.53 -32.56 20.25
C GLY A 63 -5.81 -32.50 21.10
N GLU A 64 -5.79 -33.06 22.30
CA GLU A 64 -6.94 -33.02 23.23
C GLU A 64 -7.24 -31.59 23.70
N SER A 65 -6.22 -30.77 23.96
CA SER A 65 -6.41 -29.35 24.30
C SER A 65 -7.04 -28.55 23.15
N GLN A 66 -6.61 -28.82 21.91
CA GLN A 66 -7.18 -28.19 20.71
C GLN A 66 -8.61 -28.67 20.42
N LEU A 67 -8.91 -29.97 20.55
CA LEU A 67 -10.28 -30.49 20.41
C LEU A 67 -11.23 -29.86 21.43
N ASN A 68 -10.86 -29.85 22.72
CA ASN A 68 -11.69 -29.25 23.78
C ASN A 68 -11.95 -27.75 23.53
N THR A 69 -10.99 -27.05 22.93
CA THR A 69 -11.13 -25.64 22.55
C THR A 69 -12.10 -25.47 21.37
N ILE A 70 -11.98 -26.32 20.33
CA ILE A 70 -12.87 -26.31 19.16
C ILE A 70 -14.31 -26.68 19.57
N GLU A 71 -14.50 -27.71 20.40
CA GLU A 71 -15.82 -28.13 20.89
C GLU A 71 -16.47 -27.05 21.77
N SER A 72 -15.70 -26.38 22.62
CA SER A 72 -16.17 -25.22 23.39
C SER A 72 -16.60 -24.05 22.49
N LEU A 73 -15.82 -23.74 21.45
CA LEU A 73 -16.16 -22.70 20.46
C LEU A 73 -17.39 -23.08 19.63
N GLN A 74 -17.57 -24.35 19.27
CA GLN A 74 -18.78 -24.83 18.57
C GLN A 74 -20.03 -24.76 19.47
N MET A 75 -19.90 -25.12 20.75
CA MET A 75 -20.99 -24.98 21.73
C MET A 75 -21.37 -23.51 21.96
N GLU A 76 -20.39 -22.59 21.92
CA GLU A 76 -20.64 -21.15 22.05
C GLU A 76 -21.23 -20.54 20.76
N ALA A 77 -20.83 -21.01 19.58
CA ALA A 77 -21.50 -20.66 18.32
C ALA A 77 -22.98 -21.09 18.36
N GLN A 78 -23.27 -22.35 18.74
CA GLN A 78 -24.64 -22.84 18.88
C GLN A 78 -25.48 -22.09 19.94
N ARG A 79 -24.85 -21.46 20.95
CA ARG A 79 -25.55 -20.54 21.86
C ARG A 79 -25.89 -19.22 21.19
N LYS A 80 -24.97 -18.65 20.41
CA LYS A 80 -25.16 -17.39 19.69
C LYS A 80 -26.20 -17.53 18.58
N ASP A 81 -26.20 -18.64 17.84
CA ASP A 81 -27.23 -18.96 16.85
C ASP A 81 -28.63 -18.98 17.49
N LYS A 82 -28.79 -19.65 18.62
CA LYS A 82 -30.06 -19.71 19.38
C LYS A 82 -30.45 -18.37 20.00
N LEU A 83 -29.48 -17.51 20.32
CA LEU A 83 -29.75 -16.16 20.81
C LEU A 83 -30.22 -15.26 19.66
N LEU A 84 -29.59 -15.34 18.48
CA LEU A 84 -30.00 -14.64 17.27
C LEU A 84 -31.38 -15.10 16.79
N GLU A 85 -31.66 -16.40 16.77
CA GLU A 85 -32.98 -16.95 16.43
C GLU A 85 -34.06 -16.42 17.38
N LYS A 86 -33.78 -16.39 18.70
CA LYS A 86 -34.69 -15.78 19.69
C LYS A 86 -34.87 -14.27 19.47
N LEU A 87 -33.82 -13.53 19.17
CA LEU A 87 -33.90 -12.09 18.92
C LEU A 87 -34.68 -11.78 17.64
N ASN A 88 -34.51 -12.58 16.57
CA ASN A 88 -35.27 -12.42 15.33
C ASN A 88 -36.76 -12.77 15.50
N ILE A 89 -37.10 -13.75 16.35
CA ILE A 89 -38.49 -13.99 16.75
C ILE A 89 -39.05 -12.77 17.48
N GLN A 90 -38.33 -12.22 18.46
CA GLN A 90 -38.76 -11.03 19.20
C GLN A 90 -38.78 -9.75 18.36
N LEU A 91 -38.02 -9.67 17.27
CA LEU A 91 -38.11 -8.60 16.28
C LEU A 91 -39.42 -8.71 15.51
N ARG A 92 -39.71 -9.88 14.93
CA ARG A 92 -40.94 -10.15 14.17
C ARG A 92 -42.20 -9.98 15.01
N GLU A 93 -42.21 -10.49 16.25
CA GLU A 93 -43.32 -10.29 17.20
C GLU A 93 -43.61 -8.79 17.45
N ARG A 94 -42.59 -7.93 17.32
CA ARG A 94 -42.69 -6.48 17.51
C ARG A 94 -43.07 -5.73 16.23
N GLU A 95 -42.65 -6.21 15.08
CA GLU A 95 -43.08 -5.75 13.75
C GLU A 95 -44.57 -6.07 13.55
N GLU A 96 -44.98 -7.32 13.79
CA GLU A 96 -46.39 -7.74 13.78
C GLU A 96 -47.25 -6.97 14.80
N GLN A 97 -46.67 -6.52 15.93
CA GLN A 97 -47.38 -5.66 16.89
C GLN A 97 -47.49 -4.22 16.37
N HIS A 98 -46.42 -3.65 15.82
CA HIS A 98 -46.41 -2.32 15.23
C HIS A 98 -47.43 -2.20 14.09
N ASP A 99 -47.54 -3.21 13.24
CA ASP A 99 -48.50 -3.21 12.13
C ASP A 99 -49.95 -3.28 12.63
N ARG A 100 -50.22 -4.06 13.68
CA ARG A 100 -51.52 -4.08 14.37
C ARG A 100 -51.83 -2.77 15.10
N ASP A 101 -50.83 -2.11 15.68
CA ASP A 101 -50.98 -0.79 16.30
C ASP A 101 -51.26 0.29 15.22
N MET A 102 -50.64 0.18 14.04
CA MET A 102 -50.89 1.04 12.88
C MET A 102 -52.28 0.83 12.25
N GLU A 103 -52.75 -0.42 12.17
CA GLU A 103 -54.11 -0.76 11.72
C GLU A 103 -55.15 -0.16 12.69
N ALA A 104 -54.97 -0.35 14.00
CA ALA A 104 -55.83 0.25 15.03
C ALA A 104 -55.78 1.80 15.04
N LEU A 105 -54.63 2.42 14.74
CA LEU A 105 -54.53 3.88 14.55
C LEU A 105 -55.33 4.34 13.32
N SER A 106 -55.34 3.56 12.23
CA SER A 106 -56.15 3.87 11.04
C SER A 106 -57.64 3.73 11.31
N GLU A 107 -58.08 2.69 12.03
CA GLU A 107 -59.49 2.54 12.46
C GLU A 107 -59.92 3.68 13.39
N MET A 108 -59.07 4.08 14.34
CA MET A 108 -59.34 5.23 15.22
C MET A 108 -59.43 6.55 14.44
N GLN A 109 -58.63 6.75 13.39
CA GLN A 109 -58.73 7.93 12.54
C GLN A 109 -60.05 7.93 11.74
N GLU A 110 -60.47 6.80 11.14
CA GLU A 110 -61.77 6.72 10.44
C GLU A 110 -62.94 6.98 11.41
N LEU A 111 -62.88 6.47 12.64
CA LEU A 111 -63.86 6.76 13.68
C LEU A 111 -63.86 8.23 14.10
N LEU A 112 -62.71 8.91 14.11
CA LEU A 112 -62.57 10.32 14.47
C LEU A 112 -63.09 11.22 13.35
N ASP A 113 -62.72 10.98 12.10
CA ASP A 113 -63.23 11.68 10.91
C ASP A 113 -64.77 11.58 10.85
N LYS A 114 -65.31 10.38 11.08
CA LYS A 114 -66.76 10.11 11.15
C LYS A 114 -67.45 10.77 12.35
N LYS A 115 -66.73 11.04 13.44
CA LYS A 115 -67.22 11.83 14.57
C LYS A 115 -67.20 13.33 14.26
N GLU A 116 -66.20 13.82 13.53
CA GLU A 116 -66.13 15.21 13.09
C GLU A 116 -67.17 15.52 12.01
N GLU A 117 -67.52 14.55 11.15
CA GLU A 117 -68.69 14.61 10.27
C GLU A 117 -70.00 14.70 11.08
N GLN A 118 -70.22 13.83 12.06
CA GLN A 118 -71.40 13.89 12.95
C GLN A 118 -71.50 15.21 13.73
N ILE A 119 -70.37 15.75 14.20
CA ILE A 119 -70.31 17.07 14.86
C ILE A 119 -70.66 18.19 13.87
N SER A 120 -70.21 18.08 12.61
CA SER A 120 -70.52 19.05 11.56
C SER A 120 -72.00 19.03 11.18
N GLU A 121 -72.62 17.85 11.04
CA GLU A 121 -74.07 17.70 10.84
C GLU A 121 -74.86 18.31 12.01
N LEU A 122 -74.47 18.01 13.25
CA LEU A 122 -75.12 18.56 14.45
C LEU A 122 -74.96 20.08 14.54
N ALA A 123 -73.78 20.64 14.24
CA ALA A 123 -73.56 22.08 14.22
C ALA A 123 -74.41 22.79 13.15
N LEU A 124 -74.58 22.16 11.98
CA LEU A 124 -75.43 22.65 10.91
C LEU A 124 -76.92 22.57 11.28
N ALA A 125 -77.36 21.48 11.90
CA ALA A 125 -78.74 21.32 12.41
C ALA A 125 -79.05 22.28 13.58
N VAL A 126 -78.09 22.56 14.46
CA VAL A 126 -78.21 23.58 15.51
C VAL A 126 -78.30 24.98 14.90
N SER A 127 -77.49 25.28 13.87
CA SER A 127 -77.54 26.56 13.16
C SER A 127 -78.90 26.79 12.51
N GLN A 128 -79.44 25.78 11.81
CA GLN A 128 -80.80 25.82 11.23
C GLN A 128 -81.89 25.99 12.31
N ARG A 129 -81.74 25.34 13.48
CA ARG A 129 -82.68 25.55 14.60
C ARG A 129 -82.60 26.95 15.18
N MET A 130 -81.42 27.56 15.28
CA MET A 130 -81.27 28.96 15.70
C MET A 130 -81.88 29.94 14.69
N GLU A 131 -81.72 29.68 13.39
CA GLU A 131 -82.32 30.47 12.31
C GLU A 131 -83.86 30.40 12.37
N VAL A 132 -84.43 29.20 12.46
CA VAL A 132 -85.88 28.99 12.66
C VAL A 132 -86.38 29.58 13.98
N GLN A 133 -85.59 29.54 15.06
CA GLN A 133 -85.95 30.16 16.34
C GLN A 133 -85.91 31.68 16.26
N ALA A 134 -85.00 32.28 15.49
CA ALA A 134 -84.95 33.72 15.24
C ALA A 134 -86.14 34.19 14.40
N ASP A 135 -86.50 33.47 13.33
CA ASP A 135 -87.68 33.75 12.52
C ASP A 135 -88.99 33.58 13.31
N ASN A 136 -89.08 32.55 14.17
CA ASN A 136 -90.22 32.37 15.08
C ASN A 136 -90.29 33.52 16.10
N ALA A 137 -89.18 33.94 16.71
CA ALA A 137 -89.16 35.07 17.63
C ALA A 137 -89.49 36.41 16.94
N LEU A 138 -89.10 36.59 15.68
CA LEU A 138 -89.50 37.74 14.86
C LEU A 138 -91.02 37.71 14.57
N THR A 139 -91.57 36.53 14.29
CA THR A 139 -93.00 36.32 14.03
C THR A 139 -93.85 36.51 15.30
N GLU A 140 -93.37 36.01 16.44
CA GLU A 140 -94.01 36.15 17.75
C GLU A 140 -93.95 37.60 18.25
N SER A 141 -92.86 38.33 17.99
CA SER A 141 -92.78 39.78 18.17
C SER A 141 -93.83 40.53 17.32
N LEU A 142 -94.09 40.08 16.09
CA LEU A 142 -95.09 40.69 15.21
C LEU A 142 -96.55 40.37 15.60
N THR A 143 -96.81 39.28 16.32
CA THR A 143 -98.17 38.96 16.83
C THR A 143 -98.43 39.54 18.22
N LEU A 144 -97.44 39.57 19.12
CA LEU A 144 -97.60 40.01 20.50
C LEU A 144 -97.83 41.52 20.62
N ASN A 145 -97.23 42.33 19.73
CA ASN A 145 -97.46 43.78 19.64
C ASN A 145 -98.90 44.17 19.20
N GLY A 146 -99.79 43.21 18.94
CA GLY A 146 -101.17 43.45 18.49
C GLY A 146 -102.23 43.62 19.58
N TRP A 147 -101.93 43.30 20.85
CA TRP A 147 -102.96 43.14 21.90
C TRP A 147 -102.70 43.86 23.23
N ASP A 148 -101.52 44.46 23.44
CA ASP A 148 -101.10 45.02 24.74
C ASP A 148 -101.69 46.41 25.06
N MET A 149 -103.02 46.52 25.04
CA MET A 149 -103.77 47.76 25.28
C MET A 149 -105.16 47.54 25.93
N LEU A 150 -105.35 46.46 26.71
CA LEU A 150 -106.53 46.25 27.57
C LEU A 150 -106.34 45.09 28.58
N ASP A 151 -105.65 45.33 29.71
CA ASP A 151 -106.29 45.43 31.04
C ASP A 151 -105.25 45.72 32.15
N THR A 152 -105.64 46.48 33.17
CA THR A 152 -104.79 46.70 34.37
C THR A 152 -105.62 46.62 35.64
N ASN A 153 -105.49 45.51 36.39
CA ASN A 153 -105.65 45.48 37.85
C ASN A 153 -105.23 44.10 38.42
N ASP A 154 -104.79 44.14 39.69
CA ASP A 154 -104.84 43.13 40.76
C ASP A 154 -104.69 41.60 40.45
N GLY A 155 -103.99 40.80 41.25
CA GLY A 155 -103.26 41.15 42.47
C GLY A 155 -103.28 40.06 43.55
N VAL A 156 -102.15 39.36 43.70
CA VAL A 156 -101.62 38.84 44.99
C VAL A 156 -102.30 37.60 45.63
N LYS A 157 -101.45 36.71 46.19
CA LYS A 157 -101.67 35.70 47.26
C LYS A 157 -102.31 34.32 46.98
N ASP A 158 -101.45 33.30 47.02
CA ASP A 158 -101.35 32.31 48.13
C ASP A 158 -102.37 32.45 49.29
N PRO A 159 -103.05 31.35 49.66
CA PRO A 159 -103.39 31.15 51.07
C PRO A 159 -103.09 29.74 51.61
N THR A 160 -102.48 29.73 52.80
CA THR A 160 -102.41 28.56 53.68
C THR A 160 -103.49 28.61 54.78
N ASN A 161 -104.19 27.48 54.95
CA ASN A 161 -104.73 26.99 56.24
C ASN A 161 -105.93 27.74 56.88
N GLN A 162 -106.53 27.10 57.89
CA GLN A 162 -107.71 27.52 58.69
C GLN A 162 -109.05 27.52 57.91
N GLY A 163 -110.22 27.35 58.54
CA GLY A 163 -110.52 27.04 59.94
C GLY A 163 -111.71 27.85 60.48
N THR A 164 -112.54 27.25 61.37
CA THR A 164 -113.74 27.86 62.01
C THR A 164 -114.90 28.17 61.02
N GLN A 165 -116.16 28.48 61.38
CA GLN A 165 -117.13 28.11 62.44
C GLN A 165 -118.50 28.73 62.01
N ASN A 166 -119.58 28.52 62.81
CA ASN A 166 -120.79 29.37 62.89
C ASN A 166 -121.77 29.33 61.69
N LEU A 167 -123.05 29.75 61.77
CA LEU A 167 -124.10 29.88 62.82
C LEU A 167 -125.43 30.15 62.06
N GLY A 168 -126.60 30.17 62.72
CA GLY A 168 -127.75 30.94 62.19
C GLY A 168 -129.14 30.30 62.30
N ASP A 169 -129.82 30.60 63.40
CA ASP A 169 -131.18 30.20 63.75
C ASP A 169 -132.34 30.76 62.88
N SER A 170 -133.50 30.09 63.02
CA SER A 170 -134.86 30.67 63.19
C SER A 170 -135.65 31.29 62.02
N LEU A 171 -136.87 30.76 61.81
CA LEU A 171 -138.20 31.42 61.94
C LEU A 171 -139.27 30.41 61.45
N ASP A 172 -140.04 29.77 62.34
CA ASP A 172 -141.25 30.24 63.06
C ASP A 172 -142.51 30.37 62.17
N LEU A 173 -143.58 29.69 62.57
CA LEU A 173 -144.94 29.90 62.04
C LEU A 173 -146.01 29.31 62.98
N THR A 174 -146.32 30.05 64.04
CA THR A 174 -147.47 29.77 64.92
C THR A 174 -148.81 29.87 64.19
N VAL A 175 -149.77 29.00 64.52
CA VAL A 175 -151.17 29.09 64.05
C VAL A 175 -152.12 29.01 65.24
N SER A 176 -152.69 30.15 65.61
CA SER A 176 -153.61 30.27 66.75
C SER A 176 -155.03 29.81 66.42
N THR A 177 -155.66 29.07 67.33
CA THR A 177 -157.11 28.80 67.30
C THR A 177 -157.89 29.98 67.90
N PRO A 178 -158.87 30.56 67.20
CA PRO A 178 -159.74 31.59 67.78
C PRO A 178 -160.84 30.98 68.67
N HIS A 179 -161.34 31.79 69.59
CA HIS A 179 -162.60 31.55 70.31
C HIS A 179 -163.58 32.68 70.02
N SER A 180 -164.87 32.32 70.02
CA SER A 180 -165.95 32.98 70.78
C SER A 180 -167.18 33.42 69.97
N ALA A 181 -168.31 33.44 70.69
CA ALA A 181 -169.67 33.87 70.31
C ALA A 181 -170.34 33.10 69.13
N ARG A 182 -171.55 32.53 69.21
CA ARG A 182 -172.84 32.86 69.90
C ARG A 182 -173.72 33.83 69.08
N SER A 183 -174.91 33.33 68.72
CA SER A 183 -176.14 34.05 68.29
C SER A 183 -176.42 34.21 66.79
N ALA A 184 -177.26 33.30 66.29
CA ALA A 184 -178.37 33.51 65.34
C ALA A 184 -178.13 33.98 63.88
N GLY A 185 -178.55 33.14 62.92
CA GLY A 185 -178.87 33.55 61.54
C GLY A 185 -178.48 32.53 60.46
N PRO A 186 -179.40 32.03 59.61
CA PRO A 186 -179.07 30.97 58.64
C PRO A 186 -178.47 31.52 57.33
N LEU A 187 -177.16 31.80 57.30
CA LEU A 187 -176.42 32.13 56.06
C LEU A 187 -175.02 31.47 55.92
N GLU A 188 -174.50 30.77 56.92
CA GLU A 188 -173.08 30.36 56.96
C GLU A 188 -172.71 29.08 56.18
N ALA A 189 -173.68 28.28 55.73
CA ALA A 189 -173.44 26.93 55.22
C ALA A 189 -172.50 26.86 53.99
N ASP A 190 -172.47 27.91 53.17
CA ASP A 190 -171.60 27.98 51.99
C ASP A 190 -170.19 28.54 52.27
N ALA A 191 -170.01 29.29 53.36
CA ALA A 191 -168.68 29.74 53.80
C ALA A 191 -167.82 28.53 54.22
N LEU A 192 -168.38 27.58 54.98
CA LEU A 192 -167.71 26.33 55.31
C LEU A 192 -167.38 25.48 54.08
N ARG A 193 -168.31 25.37 53.11
CA ARG A 193 -168.06 24.69 51.82
C ARG A 193 -167.03 25.41 50.94
N HIS A 194 -166.78 26.71 51.14
CA HIS A 194 -165.70 27.43 50.48
C HIS A 194 -164.36 27.17 51.18
N SER A 195 -164.29 27.27 52.51
CA SER A 195 -163.09 26.97 53.30
C SER A 195 -162.59 25.54 53.13
N ILE A 196 -163.48 24.54 53.09
CA ILE A 196 -163.09 23.14 52.84
C ILE A 196 -162.46 22.99 51.45
N ARG A 197 -163.04 23.60 50.40
CA ARG A 197 -162.46 23.57 49.04
C ARG A 197 -161.13 24.32 48.97
N LYS A 198 -160.96 25.42 49.70
CA LYS A 198 -159.69 26.15 49.82
C LYS A 198 -158.61 25.29 50.48
N LEU A 199 -158.94 24.62 51.59
CA LEU A 199 -158.01 23.70 52.28
C LEU A 199 -157.66 22.48 51.41
N GLN A 200 -158.63 21.90 50.69
CA GLN A 200 -158.37 20.80 49.74
C GLN A 200 -157.43 21.25 48.61
N PHE A 201 -157.66 22.43 48.03
CA PHE A 201 -156.79 23.00 47.00
C PHE A 201 -155.37 23.27 47.54
N GLN A 202 -155.24 23.83 48.74
CA GLN A 202 -153.95 24.02 49.40
C GLN A 202 -153.24 22.70 49.72
N LEU A 203 -153.98 21.64 50.10
CA LEU A 203 -153.42 20.31 50.29
C LEU A 203 -152.91 19.74 48.96
N THR A 204 -153.69 19.80 47.88
CA THR A 204 -153.24 19.35 46.55
C THR A 204 -152.05 20.16 46.01
N GLN A 205 -151.96 21.45 46.32
CA GLN A 205 -150.76 22.25 46.01
C GLN A 205 -149.55 21.81 46.84
N ARG A 206 -149.72 21.60 48.15
CA ARG A 206 -148.66 21.08 49.04
C ARG A 206 -148.16 19.70 48.58
N ASP A 207 -149.08 18.81 48.21
CA ASP A 207 -148.76 17.43 47.84
C ASP A 207 -148.05 17.37 46.48
N ARG A 208 -148.39 18.27 45.55
CA ARG A 208 -147.59 18.51 44.33
C ARG A 208 -146.20 19.05 44.65
N LEU A 209 -146.11 20.12 45.45
CA LEU A 209 -144.83 20.70 45.84
C LEU A 209 -143.93 19.69 46.57
N HIS A 210 -144.51 18.80 47.39
CA HIS A 210 -143.78 17.69 48.02
C HIS A 210 -143.26 16.71 46.98
N LEU A 211 -144.10 16.27 46.03
CA LEU A 211 -143.69 15.36 44.96
C LEU A 211 -142.60 15.98 44.07
N ASP A 212 -142.76 17.24 43.66
CA ASP A 212 -141.77 17.97 42.85
C ASP A 212 -140.43 18.12 43.62
N THR A 213 -140.50 18.45 44.91
CA THR A 213 -139.33 18.53 45.82
C THR A 213 -138.68 17.17 46.06
N GLU A 214 -139.46 16.10 46.14
CA GLU A 214 -138.97 14.73 46.36
C GLU A 214 -138.32 14.15 45.09
N ILE A 215 -138.86 14.47 43.92
CA ILE A 215 -138.22 14.21 42.61
C ILE A 215 -136.89 14.98 42.51
N SER A 216 -136.88 16.29 42.79
CA SER A 216 -135.65 17.09 42.74
C SER A 216 -134.59 16.59 43.73
N ASN A 217 -134.99 16.24 44.95
CA ASN A 217 -134.10 15.64 45.94
C ASN A 217 -133.57 14.27 45.50
N GLN A 218 -134.33 13.49 44.72
CA GLN A 218 -133.81 12.25 44.15
C GLN A 218 -132.81 12.54 43.04
N THR A 219 -133.11 13.45 42.11
CA THR A 219 -132.15 13.88 41.07
C THR A 219 -130.83 14.37 41.67
N TYR A 220 -130.86 15.19 42.72
CA TYR A 220 -129.64 15.64 43.39
C TYR A 220 -128.88 14.50 44.11
N ARG A 221 -129.55 13.46 44.63
CA ARG A 221 -128.86 12.26 45.17
C ARG A 221 -128.16 11.48 44.06
N ASP A 222 -128.84 11.31 42.93
CA ASP A 222 -128.32 10.57 41.78
C ASP A 222 -127.12 11.31 41.15
N GLU A 223 -127.18 12.65 41.08
CA GLU A 223 -126.08 13.53 40.65
C GLU A 223 -124.90 13.52 41.64
N ILE A 224 -125.16 13.62 42.95
CA ILE A 224 -124.11 13.51 43.99
C ILE A 224 -123.43 12.13 43.94
N GLN A 225 -124.18 11.06 43.65
CA GLN A 225 -123.62 9.73 43.51
C GLN A 225 -122.78 9.60 42.23
N HIS A 226 -123.23 10.15 41.09
CA HIS A 226 -122.43 10.22 39.87
C HIS A 226 -121.10 10.95 40.10
N LEU A 227 -121.14 12.16 40.66
CA LEU A 227 -119.96 12.97 40.95
C LEU A 227 -118.99 12.27 41.92
N LYS A 228 -119.51 11.45 42.84
CA LYS A 228 -118.71 10.64 43.76
C LYS A 228 -118.01 9.48 43.05
N ASP A 229 -118.70 8.79 42.15
CA ASP A 229 -118.14 7.67 41.37
C ASP A 229 -117.13 8.16 40.31
N GLU A 230 -117.38 9.34 39.73
CA GLU A 230 -116.47 10.06 38.83
C GLU A 230 -115.21 10.55 39.56
N ASN A 231 -115.36 11.15 40.75
CA ASN A 231 -114.23 11.52 41.61
C ASN A 231 -113.42 10.28 42.06
N SER A 232 -114.08 9.14 42.32
CA SER A 232 -113.38 7.87 42.61
C SER A 232 -112.57 7.35 41.40
N GLN A 233 -113.05 7.57 40.17
CA GLN A 233 -112.30 7.26 38.95
C GLN A 233 -111.10 8.19 38.79
N TYR A 234 -111.26 9.50 38.96
CA TYR A 234 -110.14 10.45 38.94
C TYR A 234 -109.09 10.13 40.01
N GLN A 235 -109.50 9.80 41.24
CA GLN A 235 -108.58 9.43 42.31
C GLN A 235 -107.76 8.17 41.95
N THR A 236 -108.39 7.20 41.28
CA THR A 236 -107.73 5.95 40.82
C THR A 236 -106.76 6.22 39.66
N LEU A 237 -107.13 7.10 38.72
CA LEU A 237 -106.25 7.55 37.65
C LEU A 237 -105.03 8.30 38.19
N ILE A 238 -105.23 9.22 39.14
CA ILE A 238 -104.15 9.97 39.79
C ILE A 238 -103.18 9.04 40.52
N THR A 239 -103.66 7.99 41.21
CA THR A 239 -102.76 7.00 41.81
C THR A 239 -101.98 6.22 40.76
N SER A 240 -102.63 5.76 39.68
CA SER A 240 -101.94 5.04 38.60
C SER A 240 -100.87 5.88 37.90
N GLN A 241 -101.11 7.18 37.73
CA GLN A 241 -100.13 8.12 37.16
C GLN A 241 -99.01 8.46 38.16
N ALA A 242 -99.29 8.49 39.46
CA ALA A 242 -98.25 8.65 40.48
C ALA A 242 -97.31 7.44 40.52
N ASP A 243 -97.86 6.22 40.43
CA ASP A 243 -97.09 4.96 40.37
C ASP A 243 -96.23 4.90 39.08
N GLU A 244 -96.79 5.29 37.93
CA GLU A 244 -96.05 5.39 36.65
C GLU A 244 -94.90 6.41 36.72
N ILE A 245 -95.15 7.61 37.28
CA ILE A 245 -94.13 8.64 37.50
C ILE A 245 -93.05 8.15 38.48
N GLN A 246 -93.40 7.32 39.47
CA GLN A 246 -92.41 6.74 40.37
C GLN A 246 -91.52 5.71 39.64
N MET A 247 -92.09 4.78 38.86
CA MET A 247 -91.29 3.82 38.08
C MET A 247 -90.34 4.52 37.09
N LEU A 248 -90.80 5.58 36.42
CA LEU A 248 -89.95 6.37 35.50
C LEU A 248 -88.80 7.09 36.24
N ARG A 249 -89.00 7.51 37.49
CA ARG A 249 -87.92 8.08 38.32
C ARG A 249 -86.93 7.01 38.79
N GLU A 250 -87.43 5.82 39.16
CA GLU A 250 -86.57 4.70 39.56
C GLU A 250 -85.71 4.21 38.38
N GLN A 251 -86.28 4.16 37.16
CA GLN A 251 -85.51 3.95 35.93
C GLN A 251 -84.47 5.06 35.69
N GLN A 252 -84.88 6.33 35.77
CA GLN A 252 -83.96 7.46 35.56
C GLN A 252 -82.79 7.46 36.56
N ILE A 253 -83.02 7.06 37.81
CA ILE A 253 -81.95 6.91 38.82
C ILE A 253 -80.96 5.82 38.36
N GLY A 254 -81.44 4.64 37.96
CA GLY A 254 -80.59 3.56 37.45
C GLY A 254 -79.75 3.99 36.23
N GLU A 255 -80.35 4.70 35.27
CA GLU A 255 -79.64 5.26 34.12
C GLU A 255 -78.56 6.27 34.54
N THR A 256 -78.79 7.08 35.58
CA THR A 256 -77.74 7.99 36.11
C THR A 256 -76.64 7.28 36.91
N GLU A 257 -76.94 6.16 37.57
CA GLU A 257 -75.93 5.34 38.26
C GLU A 257 -75.04 4.61 37.24
N GLU A 258 -75.60 4.11 36.15
CA GLU A 258 -74.85 3.49 35.05
C GLU A 258 -73.97 4.50 34.31
N LEU A 259 -74.47 5.73 34.06
CA LEU A 259 -73.67 6.84 33.52
C LEU A 259 -72.49 7.20 34.44
N ALA A 260 -72.71 7.29 35.76
CA ALA A 260 -71.64 7.59 36.71
C ALA A 260 -70.55 6.52 36.74
N ALA A 261 -70.92 5.23 36.63
CA ALA A 261 -69.96 4.12 36.53
C ALA A 261 -69.13 4.19 35.24
N MET A 262 -69.75 4.53 34.09
CA MET A 262 -69.02 4.75 32.84
C MET A 262 -68.10 5.97 32.88
N GLU A 263 -68.47 7.05 33.57
CA GLU A 263 -67.58 8.20 33.78
C GLU A 263 -66.36 7.84 34.65
N GLU A 264 -66.52 7.00 35.67
CA GLU A 264 -65.39 6.48 36.47
C GLU A 264 -64.47 5.57 35.62
N GLU A 265 -65.01 4.67 34.81
CA GLU A 265 -64.21 3.83 33.91
C GLU A 265 -63.45 4.68 32.88
N ILE A 266 -64.10 5.67 32.25
CA ILE A 266 -63.45 6.61 31.32
C ILE A 266 -62.34 7.40 32.03
N SER A 267 -62.51 7.75 33.31
CA SER A 267 -61.47 8.41 34.11
C SER A 267 -60.24 7.51 34.30
N VAL A 268 -60.44 6.24 34.69
CA VAL A 268 -59.37 5.24 34.86
C VAL A 268 -58.66 4.90 33.55
N LEU A 269 -59.39 4.82 32.44
CA LEU A 269 -58.81 4.63 31.11
C LEU A 269 -57.95 5.84 30.69
N ARG A 270 -58.39 7.07 30.99
CA ARG A 270 -57.63 8.30 30.71
C ARG A 270 -56.34 8.40 31.53
N THR A 271 -56.35 8.07 32.82
CA THR A 271 -55.11 8.05 33.63
C THR A 271 -54.15 6.96 33.15
N THR A 272 -54.66 5.76 32.87
CA THR A 272 -53.86 4.66 32.31
C THR A 272 -53.22 5.05 30.97
N LEU A 273 -53.96 5.71 30.08
CA LEU A 273 -53.42 6.20 28.80
C LEU A 273 -52.32 7.24 29.00
N ALA A 274 -52.48 8.18 29.94
CA ALA A 274 -51.46 9.17 30.26
C ALA A 274 -50.16 8.53 30.77
N GLU A 275 -50.25 7.52 31.65
CA GLU A 275 -49.09 6.75 32.12
C GLU A 275 -48.38 6.01 30.97
N LYS A 276 -49.14 5.44 30.02
CA LYS A 276 -48.56 4.77 28.83
C LYS A 276 -47.87 5.76 27.90
N LEU A 277 -48.45 6.93 27.67
CA LEU A 277 -47.82 7.98 26.86
C LEU A 277 -46.51 8.48 27.48
N GLN A 278 -46.48 8.69 28.80
CA GLN A 278 -45.26 9.08 29.52
C GLN A 278 -44.17 7.98 29.46
N LEU A 279 -44.57 6.71 29.49
CA LEU A 279 -43.65 5.58 29.29
C LEU A 279 -43.09 5.54 27.86
N ILE A 280 -43.92 5.80 26.85
CA ILE A 280 -43.48 5.86 25.44
C ILE A 280 -42.50 7.02 25.23
N GLU A 281 -42.74 8.18 25.83
CA GLU A 281 -41.83 9.33 25.78
C GLU A 281 -40.46 9.00 26.41
N SER A 282 -40.44 8.36 27.59
CA SER A 282 -39.19 7.99 28.25
C SER A 282 -38.38 6.92 27.50
N LEU A 283 -39.04 5.90 26.95
CA LEU A 283 -38.42 4.89 26.09
C LEU A 283 -37.91 5.48 24.77
N THR A 284 -38.60 6.48 24.22
CA THR A 284 -38.17 7.19 23.02
C THR A 284 -36.90 8.00 23.29
N ALA A 285 -36.81 8.67 24.45
CA ALA A 285 -35.60 9.38 24.88
C ALA A 285 -34.42 8.42 25.09
N GLU A 286 -34.64 7.28 25.76
CA GLU A 286 -33.62 6.23 25.95
C GLU A 286 -33.11 5.68 24.61
N ALA A 287 -34.01 5.40 23.65
CA ALA A 287 -33.65 4.94 22.31
C ALA A 287 -32.79 5.96 21.53
N GLN A 288 -33.06 7.27 21.66
CA GLN A 288 -32.22 8.31 21.05
C GLN A 288 -30.82 8.39 21.70
N VAL A 289 -30.73 8.20 23.01
CA VAL A 289 -29.43 8.12 23.71
C VAL A 289 -28.65 6.88 23.25
N SER A 290 -29.27 5.71 23.20
CA SER A 290 -28.63 4.47 22.70
C SER A 290 -28.20 4.60 21.24
N LYS A 291 -29.01 5.24 20.38
CA LYS A 291 -28.66 5.53 18.99
C LYS A 291 -27.45 6.46 18.88
N THR A 292 -27.34 7.46 19.76
CA THR A 292 -26.21 8.39 19.81
C THR A 292 -24.93 7.65 20.22
N GLN A 293 -24.99 6.82 21.27
CA GLN A 293 -23.87 5.98 21.71
C GLN A 293 -23.41 4.99 20.63
N LEU A 294 -24.33 4.41 19.84
CA LEU A 294 -23.97 3.53 18.71
C LEU A 294 -23.25 4.29 17.58
N LEU A 295 -23.57 5.57 17.35
CA LEU A 295 -22.82 6.41 16.40
C LEU A 295 -21.42 6.74 16.93
N GLU A 296 -21.29 7.14 18.20
CA GLU A 296 -19.99 7.39 18.84
C GLU A 296 -19.10 6.12 18.83
N MET A 297 -19.67 4.94 19.10
CA MET A 297 -18.97 3.66 18.99
C MET A 297 -18.57 3.32 17.56
N LYS A 298 -19.38 3.67 16.55
CA LYS A 298 -19.03 3.47 15.13
C LYS A 298 -17.85 4.35 14.74
N ASP A 299 -17.87 5.62 15.11
CA ASP A 299 -16.79 6.56 14.79
C ASP A 299 -15.48 6.20 15.51
N ALA A 300 -15.57 5.75 16.78
CA ALA A 300 -14.42 5.18 17.49
C ALA A 300 -13.88 3.91 16.81
N THR A 301 -14.76 3.05 16.27
CA THR A 301 -14.37 1.84 15.54
C THR A 301 -13.66 2.18 14.23
N LEU A 302 -14.12 3.20 13.49
CA LEU A 302 -13.45 3.70 12.28
C LEU A 302 -12.07 4.30 12.60
N LEU A 303 -11.93 5.01 13.73
CA LEU A 303 -10.64 5.52 14.19
C LEU A 303 -9.65 4.39 14.54
N VAL A 304 -10.13 3.33 15.20
CA VAL A 304 -9.32 2.14 15.52
C VAL A 304 -8.93 1.39 14.25
N GLN A 305 -9.84 1.24 13.28
CA GLN A 305 -9.53 0.61 11.99
C GLN A 305 -8.43 1.38 11.25
N HIS A 306 -8.57 2.70 11.09
CA HIS A 306 -7.51 3.53 10.47
C HIS A 306 -6.17 3.41 11.22
N SER A 307 -6.18 3.29 12.54
CA SER A 307 -4.95 3.07 13.33
C SER A 307 -4.31 1.70 13.05
N ALA A 308 -5.13 0.65 12.85
CA ALA A 308 -4.66 -0.68 12.47
C ALA A 308 -4.16 -0.74 11.01
N ASP A 309 -4.81 -0.02 10.09
CA ASP A 309 -4.40 0.08 8.69
C ASP A 309 -3.02 0.76 8.58
N VAL A 310 -2.82 1.86 9.31
CA VAL A 310 -1.52 2.56 9.40
C VAL A 310 -0.44 1.65 10.00
N ALA A 311 -0.73 0.98 11.12
CA ALA A 311 0.22 0.04 11.73
C ALA A 311 0.57 -1.14 10.81
N THR A 312 -0.37 -1.57 9.95
CA THR A 312 -0.12 -2.61 8.94
C THR A 312 0.83 -2.10 7.86
N ALA A 313 0.61 -0.90 7.32
CA ALA A 313 1.50 -0.27 6.34
C ALA A 313 2.92 0.00 6.90
N GLU A 314 3.03 0.38 8.18
CA GLU A 314 4.34 0.49 8.87
C GLU A 314 5.05 -0.86 8.98
N ILE A 315 4.32 -1.96 9.26
CA ILE A 315 4.86 -3.32 9.32
C ILE A 315 5.27 -3.82 7.94
N GLU A 316 4.50 -3.53 6.89
CA GLU A 316 4.86 -3.85 5.50
C GLU A 316 6.13 -3.13 5.07
N THR A 317 6.20 -1.81 5.30
CA THR A 317 7.40 -0.99 5.02
C THR A 317 8.64 -1.52 5.75
N ALA A 318 8.53 -1.81 7.05
CA ALA A 318 9.62 -2.39 7.84
C ALA A 318 10.00 -3.81 7.36
N THR A 319 9.05 -4.57 6.79
CA THR A 319 9.32 -5.88 6.20
C THR A 319 10.09 -5.75 4.88
N GLU A 320 9.75 -4.79 4.02
CA GLU A 320 10.51 -4.48 2.80
C GLU A 320 11.96 -4.06 3.13
N GLU A 321 12.16 -3.17 4.10
CA GLU A 321 13.49 -2.79 4.60
C GLU A 321 14.27 -4.02 5.10
N ILE A 322 13.64 -4.89 5.90
CA ILE A 322 14.27 -6.12 6.39
C ILE A 322 14.61 -7.10 5.25
N THR A 323 13.79 -7.20 4.19
CA THR A 323 14.13 -8.03 3.03
C THR A 323 15.31 -7.46 2.24
N THR A 324 15.36 -6.14 2.06
CA THR A 324 16.47 -5.44 1.39
C THR A 324 17.78 -5.66 2.13
N LEU A 325 17.80 -5.41 3.45
CA LEU A 325 18.96 -5.63 4.32
C LEU A 325 19.41 -7.10 4.36
N ARG A 326 18.50 -8.07 4.16
CA ARG A 326 18.86 -9.49 4.02
C ARG A 326 19.56 -9.79 2.70
N VAL A 327 19.12 -9.20 1.60
CA VAL A 327 19.77 -9.33 0.28
C VAL A 327 21.17 -8.72 0.31
N GLU A 328 21.32 -7.52 0.87
CA GLU A 328 22.62 -6.86 1.06
C GLU A 328 23.57 -7.71 1.94
N LEU A 329 23.06 -8.26 3.05
CA LEU A 329 23.83 -9.13 3.93
C LEU A 329 24.30 -10.41 3.23
N GLU A 330 23.50 -11.01 2.35
CA GLU A 330 23.89 -12.21 1.62
C GLU A 330 24.88 -11.90 0.48
N ALA A 331 24.75 -10.75 -0.18
CA ALA A 331 25.72 -10.28 -1.15
C ALA A 331 27.10 -10.02 -0.52
N GLU A 332 27.14 -9.36 0.65
CA GLU A 332 28.41 -9.11 1.36
C GLU A 332 29.00 -10.41 1.95
N ARG A 333 28.16 -11.40 2.33
CA ARG A 333 28.63 -12.76 2.68
C ARG A 333 29.28 -13.47 1.50
N GLN A 334 28.68 -13.44 0.30
CA GLN A 334 29.25 -14.06 -0.89
C GLN A 334 30.61 -13.44 -1.21
N LYS A 335 30.70 -12.11 -1.19
CA LYS A 335 31.95 -11.35 -1.35
C LYS A 335 33.01 -11.73 -0.30
N VAL A 336 32.63 -12.01 0.95
CA VAL A 336 33.55 -12.53 1.98
C VAL A 336 34.02 -13.96 1.67
N ILE A 337 33.16 -14.82 1.12
CA ILE A 337 33.53 -16.16 0.64
C ILE A 337 34.53 -16.06 -0.52
N ASP A 338 34.27 -15.17 -1.49
CA ASP A 338 35.13 -14.93 -2.66
C ASP A 338 36.52 -14.40 -2.25
N LEU A 339 36.55 -13.43 -1.31
CA LEU A 339 37.80 -12.90 -0.74
C LEU A 339 38.56 -13.96 0.06
N GLN A 340 37.88 -14.84 0.79
CA GLN A 340 38.52 -15.96 1.50
C GLN A 340 39.13 -16.97 0.51
N ALA A 341 38.44 -17.30 -0.58
CA ALA A 341 38.95 -18.17 -1.63
C ALA A 341 40.19 -17.56 -2.33
N ALA A 342 40.16 -16.26 -2.63
CA ALA A 342 41.30 -15.54 -3.19
C ALA A 342 42.50 -15.53 -2.23
N LEU A 343 42.27 -15.30 -0.94
CA LEU A 343 43.30 -15.32 0.10
C LEU A 343 43.93 -16.72 0.28
N ASP A 344 43.15 -17.79 0.22
CA ASP A 344 43.68 -19.16 0.31
C ASP A 344 44.42 -19.58 -0.96
N HIS A 345 44.03 -19.09 -2.13
CA HIS A 345 44.81 -19.21 -3.37
C HIS A 345 46.16 -18.47 -3.27
N GLU A 346 46.19 -17.25 -2.72
CA GLU A 346 47.45 -16.52 -2.48
C GLU A 346 48.35 -17.27 -1.48
N LYS A 347 47.81 -17.79 -0.38
CA LYS A 347 48.57 -18.65 0.57
C LYS A 347 49.15 -19.89 -0.12
N PHE A 348 48.45 -20.49 -1.07
CA PHE A 348 48.96 -21.62 -1.84
C PHE A 348 50.13 -21.20 -2.74
N ALA A 349 49.97 -20.13 -3.53
CA ALA A 349 51.03 -19.59 -4.39
C ALA A 349 52.27 -19.12 -3.58
N SER A 350 52.07 -18.57 -2.39
CA SER A 350 53.13 -18.18 -1.45
C SER A 350 53.89 -19.39 -0.90
N LYS A 351 53.17 -20.47 -0.53
CA LYS A 351 53.80 -21.76 -0.17
C LYS A 351 54.59 -22.37 -1.32
N GLN A 352 54.07 -22.31 -2.55
CA GLN A 352 54.77 -22.79 -3.73
C GLN A 352 56.09 -22.02 -3.95
N LYS A 353 56.06 -20.68 -3.95
CA LYS A 353 57.29 -19.87 -4.05
C LYS A 353 58.27 -20.12 -2.90
N THR A 354 57.77 -20.39 -1.69
CA THR A 354 58.62 -20.77 -0.56
C THR A 354 59.30 -22.12 -0.80
N HIS A 355 58.61 -23.08 -1.43
CA HIS A 355 59.17 -24.37 -1.81
C HIS A 355 60.22 -24.22 -2.93
N GLU A 356 59.92 -23.48 -4.00
CA GLU A 356 60.85 -23.15 -5.09
C GLU A 356 62.12 -22.47 -4.56
N TYR A 357 61.99 -21.49 -3.65
CA TYR A 357 63.13 -20.84 -3.01
C TYR A 357 63.94 -21.80 -2.11
N THR A 358 63.27 -22.74 -1.43
CA THR A 358 63.94 -23.78 -0.64
C THR A 358 64.72 -24.74 -1.54
N GLU A 359 64.17 -25.12 -2.70
CA GLU A 359 64.82 -25.97 -3.68
C GLU A 359 66.08 -25.30 -4.26
N VAL A 360 65.98 -24.02 -4.62
CA VAL A 360 67.13 -23.18 -5.04
C VAL A 360 68.21 -23.13 -3.96
N LEU A 361 67.84 -22.97 -2.68
CA LEU A 361 68.81 -23.00 -1.57
C LEU A 361 69.48 -24.37 -1.41
N THR A 362 68.74 -25.49 -1.56
CA THR A 362 69.36 -26.82 -1.53
C THR A 362 70.29 -27.07 -2.72
N ASN A 363 69.93 -26.58 -3.91
CA ASN A 363 70.77 -26.69 -5.11
C ASN A 363 72.05 -25.82 -4.98
N LEU A 364 71.94 -24.62 -4.41
CA LEU A 364 73.09 -23.76 -4.11
C LEU A 364 74.01 -24.39 -3.05
N SER A 365 73.44 -24.99 -2.00
CA SER A 365 74.18 -25.72 -0.96
C SER A 365 74.91 -26.94 -1.54
N HIS A 366 74.26 -27.71 -2.42
CA HIS A 366 74.88 -28.82 -3.14
C HIS A 366 76.02 -28.35 -4.05
N SER A 367 75.81 -27.28 -4.83
CA SER A 367 76.82 -26.66 -5.67
C SER A 367 78.04 -26.19 -4.86
N HIS A 368 77.82 -25.54 -3.71
CA HIS A 368 78.91 -25.14 -2.81
C HIS A 368 79.67 -26.35 -2.24
N GLY A 369 78.98 -27.46 -1.95
CA GLY A 369 79.63 -28.73 -1.57
C GLY A 369 80.51 -29.31 -2.69
N VAL A 370 80.07 -29.23 -3.95
CA VAL A 370 80.87 -29.64 -5.12
C VAL A 370 82.08 -28.71 -5.30
N VAL A 371 81.91 -27.39 -5.16
CA VAL A 371 83.01 -26.41 -5.21
C VAL A 371 84.07 -26.72 -4.15
N ASN A 372 83.69 -26.92 -2.88
CA ASN A 372 84.64 -27.24 -1.81
C ASN A 372 85.39 -28.56 -2.08
N SER A 373 84.74 -29.54 -2.72
CA SER A 373 85.40 -30.80 -3.11
C SER A 373 86.41 -30.59 -4.25
N LEU A 374 86.10 -29.71 -5.21
CA LEU A 374 87.01 -29.34 -6.30
C LEU A 374 88.18 -28.48 -5.78
N GLU A 375 87.95 -27.53 -4.88
CA GLU A 375 89.00 -26.77 -4.20
C GLU A 375 89.95 -27.69 -3.42
N THR A 376 89.43 -28.69 -2.71
CA THR A 376 90.24 -29.71 -2.03
C THR A 376 91.09 -30.51 -3.03
N GLN A 377 90.48 -30.96 -4.14
CA GLN A 377 91.19 -31.70 -5.18
C GLN A 377 92.27 -30.86 -5.90
N ILE A 378 92.01 -29.56 -6.12
CA ILE A 378 92.99 -28.61 -6.64
C ILE A 378 94.13 -28.44 -5.63
N GLN A 379 93.83 -28.32 -4.33
CA GLN A 379 94.86 -28.18 -3.30
C GLN A 379 95.76 -29.43 -3.21
N ASP A 380 95.19 -30.63 -3.31
CA ASP A 380 95.95 -31.89 -3.41
C ASP A 380 96.83 -31.89 -4.68
N MET A 381 96.30 -31.47 -5.83
CA MET A 381 97.07 -31.36 -7.07
C MET A 381 98.20 -30.33 -6.98
N GLU A 382 98.02 -29.20 -6.30
CA GLU A 382 99.07 -28.20 -6.03
C GLU A 382 100.18 -28.78 -5.15
N THR A 383 99.84 -29.55 -4.11
CA THR A 383 100.87 -30.22 -3.29
C THR A 383 101.64 -31.28 -4.08
N HIS A 384 100.96 -32.05 -4.94
CA HIS A 384 101.63 -33.01 -5.82
C HIS A 384 102.51 -32.33 -6.86
N ALA A 385 102.06 -31.23 -7.47
CA ALA A 385 102.86 -30.42 -8.40
C ALA A 385 104.12 -29.90 -7.71
N ARG A 386 103.99 -29.33 -6.50
CA ARG A 386 105.12 -28.87 -5.70
C ARG A 386 106.10 -29.99 -5.34
N ILE A 387 105.61 -31.18 -4.96
CA ILE A 387 106.47 -32.35 -4.72
C ILE A 387 107.22 -32.74 -6.02
N LYS A 388 106.60 -32.57 -7.19
CA LYS A 388 107.27 -32.79 -8.48
C LYS A 388 108.28 -31.70 -8.84
N ASP A 389 108.04 -30.45 -8.48
CA ASP A 389 109.05 -29.38 -8.61
C ASP A 389 110.24 -29.62 -7.68
N GLU A 390 110.00 -30.07 -6.44
CA GLU A 390 111.05 -30.46 -5.47
C GLU A 390 111.82 -31.71 -5.95
N GLU A 391 111.17 -32.70 -6.58
CA GLU A 391 111.83 -33.80 -7.30
C GLU A 391 112.67 -33.31 -8.50
N ILE A 392 112.15 -32.35 -9.28
CA ILE A 392 112.84 -31.77 -10.44
C ILE A 392 114.07 -30.98 -9.99
N GLU A 393 114.00 -30.18 -8.93
CA GLU A 393 115.16 -29.47 -8.38
C GLU A 393 116.21 -30.46 -7.84
N ALA A 394 115.80 -31.52 -7.14
CA ALA A 394 116.70 -32.59 -6.71
C ALA A 394 117.35 -33.34 -7.89
N LEU A 395 116.60 -33.57 -8.97
CA LEU A 395 117.14 -34.14 -10.22
C LEU A 395 118.08 -33.16 -10.93
N GLN A 396 117.78 -31.86 -10.97
CA GLN A 396 118.68 -30.84 -11.54
C GLN A 396 119.98 -30.74 -10.74
N LEU A 397 119.93 -30.78 -9.41
CA LEU A 397 121.10 -30.86 -8.53
C LEU A 397 121.92 -32.13 -8.80
N LYS A 398 121.25 -33.28 -8.99
CA LYS A 398 121.91 -34.54 -9.35
C LYS A 398 122.53 -34.48 -10.75
N CYS A 399 121.85 -33.92 -11.73
CA CYS A 399 122.39 -33.64 -13.06
C CYS A 399 123.57 -32.67 -13.01
N ARG A 400 123.57 -31.69 -12.11
CA ARG A 400 124.70 -30.77 -11.89
C ARG A 400 125.90 -31.45 -11.22
N SER A 401 125.66 -32.41 -10.32
CA SER A 401 126.70 -33.29 -9.78
C SER A 401 127.28 -34.20 -10.87
N LEU A 402 126.41 -34.82 -11.68
CA LEU A 402 126.82 -35.63 -12.83
C LEU A 402 127.50 -34.78 -13.92
N GLN A 403 127.18 -33.49 -14.05
CA GLN A 403 127.87 -32.57 -14.96
C GLN A 403 129.27 -32.22 -14.45
N LEU A 404 129.48 -32.08 -13.14
CA LEU A 404 130.81 -31.94 -12.56
C LEU A 404 131.64 -33.22 -12.72
N GLU A 405 131.04 -34.39 -12.53
CA GLU A 405 131.68 -35.69 -12.79
C GLU A 405 131.93 -35.92 -14.30
N LEU A 406 131.04 -35.41 -15.16
CA LEU A 406 131.24 -35.34 -16.61
C LEU A 406 132.39 -34.41 -16.94
N ASP A 407 132.50 -33.23 -16.32
CA ASP A 407 133.58 -32.28 -16.61
C ASP A 407 134.94 -32.74 -16.04
N ASP A 408 134.96 -33.53 -14.95
CA ASP A 408 136.17 -34.18 -14.43
C ASP A 408 136.61 -35.36 -15.31
N THR A 409 135.66 -36.17 -15.81
CA THR A 409 135.94 -37.16 -16.86
C THR A 409 136.22 -36.51 -18.22
N ARG A 410 135.76 -35.28 -18.47
CA ARG A 410 136.08 -34.47 -19.65
C ARG A 410 137.46 -33.87 -19.57
N ALA A 411 137.98 -33.51 -18.39
CA ALA A 411 139.39 -33.17 -18.21
C ALA A 411 140.30 -34.37 -18.48
N GLN A 412 139.84 -35.59 -18.14
CA GLN A 412 140.50 -36.84 -18.53
C GLN A 412 140.37 -37.11 -20.05
N LEU A 413 139.22 -36.79 -20.66
CA LEU A 413 138.95 -36.96 -22.09
C LEU A 413 139.66 -35.91 -22.96
N GLU A 414 139.83 -34.66 -22.52
CA GLU A 414 140.53 -33.57 -23.21
C GLU A 414 142.02 -33.89 -23.37
N LYS A 415 142.57 -34.65 -22.42
CA LYS A 415 143.89 -35.27 -22.50
C LYS A 415 144.01 -36.33 -23.63
N ALA A 416 142.89 -36.83 -24.15
CA ALA A 416 142.79 -37.75 -25.29
C ALA A 416 142.23 -37.08 -26.58
N MET A 417 141.35 -36.09 -26.44
CA MET A 417 140.64 -35.34 -27.49
C MET A 417 141.45 -34.19 -28.11
N ASN A 418 142.73 -34.07 -27.78
CA ASN A 418 143.71 -33.49 -28.72
C ASN A 418 143.82 -34.32 -30.04
N ASN A 419 143.14 -35.47 -30.13
CA ASN A 419 142.85 -36.16 -31.39
C ASN A 419 141.34 -36.06 -31.75
N VAL A 420 141.06 -35.51 -32.94
CA VAL A 420 139.75 -35.46 -33.64
C VAL A 420 138.76 -34.38 -33.17
N THR A 421 137.99 -33.82 -34.11
CA THR A 421 137.19 -32.59 -33.98
C THR A 421 135.87 -32.69 -34.78
N THR A 422 134.95 -31.75 -34.52
CA THR A 422 133.79 -31.27 -35.34
C THR A 422 132.36 -31.81 -35.10
N LEU A 423 131.55 -30.92 -34.48
CA LEU A 423 130.20 -30.45 -34.87
C LEU A 423 128.92 -31.30 -34.66
N VAL A 424 127.85 -30.57 -34.27
CA VAL A 424 126.55 -30.94 -33.65
C VAL A 424 125.63 -29.67 -33.78
N PRO A 425 124.31 -29.61 -33.45
CA PRO A 425 123.08 -30.39 -33.77
C PRO A 425 122.01 -29.55 -34.57
N ASN A 426 120.76 -30.06 -34.80
CA ASN A 426 119.53 -29.68 -34.03
C ASN A 426 118.15 -29.88 -34.72
N LEU A 427 117.18 -30.34 -33.92
CA LEU A 427 115.76 -29.92 -33.82
C LEU A 427 115.25 -30.45 -32.46
N SER A 428 114.47 -29.69 -31.67
CA SER A 428 114.23 -30.05 -30.25
C SER A 428 112.95 -30.86 -30.02
N PRO A 429 112.95 -31.88 -29.11
CA PRO A 429 111.73 -32.52 -28.63
C PRO A 429 110.72 -31.56 -27.99
N ASP A 430 111.17 -30.44 -27.38
CA ASP A 430 110.29 -29.50 -26.68
C ASP A 430 109.35 -28.74 -27.62
N GLU A 431 109.81 -28.49 -28.86
CA GLU A 431 109.03 -27.89 -29.95
C GLU A 431 107.92 -28.85 -30.42
N LEU A 432 108.14 -30.16 -30.29
CA LEU A 432 107.13 -31.17 -30.60
C LEU A 432 106.11 -31.34 -29.47
N ALA A 433 106.56 -31.24 -28.21
CA ALA A 433 105.71 -31.37 -27.03
C ALA A 433 104.71 -30.21 -26.87
N THR A 434 105.14 -28.98 -27.18
CA THR A 434 104.25 -27.79 -27.17
C THR A 434 103.14 -27.90 -28.22
N ILE A 435 103.47 -28.29 -29.46
CA ILE A 435 102.50 -28.52 -30.54
C ILE A 435 101.48 -29.61 -30.17
N LEU A 436 101.89 -30.67 -29.46
CA LEU A 436 100.96 -31.71 -28.98
C LEU A 436 100.02 -31.21 -27.87
N SER A 437 100.50 -30.31 -26.99
CA SER A 437 99.68 -29.72 -25.92
C SER A 437 98.56 -28.83 -26.49
N ASP A 438 98.90 -27.91 -27.41
CA ASP A 438 97.91 -26.99 -27.99
C ASP A 438 96.85 -27.72 -28.84
N ASN A 439 97.23 -28.79 -29.55
CA ASN A 439 96.26 -29.62 -30.27
C ASN A 439 95.26 -30.30 -29.33
N ASN A 440 95.70 -30.85 -28.19
CA ASN A 440 94.79 -31.42 -27.19
C ASN A 440 93.87 -30.36 -26.58
N ARG A 441 94.38 -29.15 -26.33
CA ARG A 441 93.57 -28.02 -25.83
C ARG A 441 92.48 -27.61 -26.82
N MET A 442 92.78 -27.58 -28.13
CA MET A 442 91.77 -27.33 -29.17
C MET A 442 90.73 -28.44 -29.26
N LEU A 443 91.13 -29.71 -29.07
CA LEU A 443 90.20 -30.85 -29.07
C LEU A 443 89.16 -30.77 -27.95
N ASN A 444 89.56 -30.34 -26.74
CA ASN A 444 88.65 -30.17 -25.62
C ASN A 444 87.64 -29.05 -25.89
N MET A 445 88.09 -27.87 -26.33
CA MET A 445 87.17 -26.76 -26.67
C MET A 445 86.18 -27.12 -27.78
N LEU A 446 86.57 -27.96 -28.75
CA LEU A 446 85.66 -28.48 -29.78
C LEU A 446 84.63 -29.47 -29.20
N THR A 447 84.98 -30.20 -28.13
CA THR A 447 84.08 -31.13 -27.43
C THR A 447 83.07 -30.38 -26.57
N ASP A 448 83.52 -29.35 -25.84
CA ASP A 448 82.67 -28.49 -25.02
C ASP A 448 81.62 -27.77 -25.90
N ASN A 449 82.07 -27.14 -26.99
CA ASN A 449 81.20 -26.46 -27.98
C ASN A 449 80.17 -27.42 -28.61
N ALA A 450 80.54 -28.69 -28.84
CA ALA A 450 79.60 -29.69 -29.36
C ALA A 450 78.45 -29.94 -28.36
N SER A 451 78.76 -30.10 -27.07
CA SER A 451 77.76 -30.28 -26.01
C SER A 451 76.83 -29.06 -25.85
N GLU A 452 77.35 -27.84 -26.04
CA GLU A 452 76.54 -26.62 -26.05
C GLU A 452 75.57 -26.61 -27.25
N THR A 453 76.01 -27.04 -28.44
CA THR A 453 75.11 -27.13 -29.60
C THR A 453 74.00 -28.18 -29.45
N GLU A 454 74.26 -29.31 -28.77
CA GLU A 454 73.21 -30.29 -28.43
C GLU A 454 72.20 -29.72 -27.43
N ALA A 455 72.66 -29.01 -26.40
CA ALA A 455 71.78 -28.35 -25.43
C ALA A 455 70.89 -27.27 -26.07
N LEU A 456 71.44 -26.47 -27.00
CA LEU A 456 70.70 -25.47 -27.76
C LEU A 456 69.67 -26.10 -28.72
N LEU A 457 69.98 -27.24 -29.35
CA LEU A 457 69.01 -27.99 -30.16
C LEU A 457 67.84 -28.50 -29.30
N ALA A 458 68.12 -29.13 -28.15
CA ALA A 458 67.08 -29.62 -27.25
C ALA A 458 66.21 -28.51 -26.65
N ALA A 459 66.77 -27.29 -26.46
CA ALA A 459 66.00 -26.11 -26.07
C ALA A 459 65.08 -25.62 -27.21
N ASN A 460 65.56 -25.65 -28.45
CA ASN A 460 64.80 -25.24 -29.63
C ASN A 460 63.61 -26.19 -29.92
N GLU A 461 63.80 -27.50 -29.77
CA GLU A 461 62.72 -28.50 -29.89
C GLU A 461 61.60 -28.26 -28.86
N LYS A 462 61.94 -27.93 -27.61
CA LYS A 462 60.97 -27.57 -26.56
C LYS A 462 60.18 -26.30 -26.89
N LEU A 463 60.84 -25.27 -27.42
CA LEU A 463 60.19 -24.06 -27.90
C LEU A 463 59.26 -24.35 -29.10
N GLN A 464 59.67 -25.23 -30.00
CA GLN A 464 58.86 -25.64 -31.15
C GLN A 464 57.61 -26.42 -30.73
N ALA A 465 57.70 -27.28 -29.71
CA ALA A 465 56.57 -27.98 -29.11
C ALA A 465 55.58 -27.00 -28.46
N SER A 466 56.05 -26.08 -27.61
CA SER A 466 55.21 -25.07 -26.95
C SER A 466 54.51 -24.14 -27.96
N ASN A 467 55.18 -23.77 -29.06
CA ASN A 467 54.58 -23.01 -30.16
C ASN A 467 53.49 -23.83 -30.89
N GLY A 468 53.62 -25.16 -30.94
CA GLY A 468 52.56 -26.07 -31.41
C GLY A 468 51.32 -26.04 -30.51
N GLU A 469 51.50 -26.09 -29.20
CA GLU A 469 50.40 -26.01 -28.22
C GLU A 469 49.69 -24.65 -28.25
N LEU A 470 50.44 -23.54 -28.35
CA LEU A 470 49.90 -22.20 -28.52
C LEU A 470 49.07 -22.07 -29.80
N LYS A 471 49.52 -22.66 -30.92
CA LYS A 471 48.72 -22.72 -32.16
C LYS A 471 47.44 -23.53 -31.99
N LYS A 472 47.46 -24.63 -31.24
CA LYS A 472 46.27 -25.44 -30.94
C LYS A 472 45.27 -24.66 -30.08
N MET A 473 45.72 -24.02 -28.99
CA MET A 473 44.86 -23.15 -28.17
C MET A 473 44.27 -21.99 -28.97
N ASN A 474 45.05 -21.36 -29.86
CA ASN A 474 44.54 -20.27 -30.71
C ASN A 474 43.48 -20.76 -31.70
N ALA A 475 43.64 -21.96 -32.28
CA ALA A 475 42.62 -22.58 -33.14
C ALA A 475 41.34 -22.94 -32.36
N GLU A 476 41.47 -23.46 -31.13
CA GLU A 476 40.33 -23.71 -30.24
C GLU A 476 39.62 -22.42 -29.81
N LEU A 477 40.36 -21.32 -29.63
CA LEU A 477 39.79 -20.00 -29.32
C LEU A 477 38.99 -19.44 -30.50
N VAL A 478 39.54 -19.50 -31.72
CA VAL A 478 38.85 -19.09 -32.96
C VAL A 478 37.58 -19.90 -33.16
N ALA A 479 37.63 -21.23 -33.01
CA ALA A 479 36.45 -22.08 -33.14
C ALA A 479 35.36 -21.75 -32.09
N ARG A 480 35.73 -21.35 -30.87
CA ARG A 480 34.78 -20.87 -29.85
C ARG A 480 34.18 -19.50 -30.22
N MET A 481 34.97 -18.58 -30.78
CA MET A 481 34.47 -17.28 -31.25
C MET A 481 33.50 -17.43 -32.41
N GLU A 482 33.78 -18.33 -33.36
CA GLU A 482 32.86 -18.67 -34.46
C GLU A 482 31.57 -19.31 -33.92
N HIS A 483 31.65 -20.24 -32.96
CA HIS A 483 30.48 -20.85 -32.34
C HIS A 483 29.59 -19.84 -31.59
N LEU A 484 30.19 -18.90 -30.86
CA LEU A 484 29.45 -17.82 -30.17
C LEU A 484 28.76 -16.89 -31.17
N SER A 485 29.47 -16.46 -32.22
CA SER A 485 28.91 -15.64 -33.31
C SER A 485 27.74 -16.32 -34.04
N ILE A 486 27.77 -17.65 -34.15
CA ILE A 486 26.64 -18.43 -34.68
C ILE A 486 25.48 -18.49 -33.69
N MET A 487 25.73 -18.70 -32.39
CA MET A 487 24.68 -18.71 -31.36
C MET A 487 23.92 -17.38 -31.25
N ASP A 488 24.63 -16.24 -31.22
CA ASP A 488 24.01 -14.91 -31.21
C ASP A 488 23.03 -14.73 -32.39
N SER A 489 23.37 -15.26 -33.56
CA SER A 489 22.52 -15.21 -34.77
C SER A 489 21.33 -16.19 -34.74
N ALA A 490 21.42 -17.26 -33.94
CA ALA A 490 20.37 -18.25 -33.79
C ALA A 490 19.34 -17.81 -32.72
N GLU A 491 19.81 -17.40 -31.53
CA GLU A 491 18.94 -16.97 -30.43
C GLU A 491 18.12 -15.73 -30.80
N THR A 492 18.70 -14.77 -31.53
CA THR A 492 17.97 -13.59 -32.04
C THR A 492 16.89 -13.95 -33.07
N SER A 493 17.13 -14.97 -33.90
CA SER A 493 16.14 -15.48 -34.87
C SER A 493 15.01 -16.26 -34.19
N GLU A 494 15.34 -17.10 -33.21
CA GLU A 494 14.37 -17.90 -32.47
C GLU A 494 13.50 -17.04 -31.53
N ALA A 495 14.09 -16.05 -30.85
CA ALA A 495 13.34 -15.06 -30.06
C ALA A 495 12.35 -14.27 -30.93
N ALA A 496 12.76 -13.80 -32.11
CA ALA A 496 11.88 -13.09 -33.04
C ALA A 496 10.75 -13.98 -33.58
N SER A 497 11.05 -15.26 -33.90
CA SER A 497 10.06 -16.26 -34.30
C SER A 497 9.02 -16.51 -33.21
N ASN A 498 9.47 -16.71 -31.96
CA ASN A 498 8.61 -16.95 -30.81
C ASN A 498 7.75 -15.71 -30.47
N GLN A 499 8.30 -14.50 -30.60
CA GLN A 499 7.55 -13.25 -30.41
C GLN A 499 6.46 -13.07 -31.49
N ALA A 500 6.74 -13.43 -32.75
CA ALA A 500 5.75 -13.41 -33.83
C ALA A 500 4.63 -14.44 -33.61
N ALA A 501 4.97 -15.66 -33.18
CA ALA A 501 4.00 -16.70 -32.84
C ALA A 501 3.11 -16.29 -31.64
N LEU A 502 3.68 -15.65 -30.62
CA LEU A 502 2.95 -15.12 -29.47
C LEU A 502 1.95 -14.02 -29.88
N LEU A 503 2.34 -13.13 -30.80
CA LEU A 503 1.46 -12.08 -31.34
C LEU A 503 0.30 -12.67 -32.18
N ASP A 504 0.56 -13.65 -33.03
CA ASP A 504 -0.49 -14.34 -33.80
C ASP A 504 -1.46 -15.10 -32.88
N ALA A 505 -0.96 -15.80 -31.86
CA ALA A 505 -1.78 -16.45 -30.83
C ALA A 505 -2.64 -15.44 -30.05
N LYS A 506 -2.04 -14.31 -29.62
CA LYS A 506 -2.75 -13.23 -28.92
C LYS A 506 -3.86 -12.62 -29.78
N ASN A 507 -3.58 -12.33 -31.06
CA ASN A 507 -4.57 -11.78 -31.98
C ASN A 507 -5.72 -12.75 -32.25
N LYS A 508 -5.44 -14.05 -32.37
CA LYS A 508 -6.49 -15.09 -32.49
C LYS A 508 -7.36 -15.17 -31.23
N MET A 509 -6.78 -14.99 -30.05
CA MET A 509 -7.53 -14.98 -28.79
C MET A 509 -8.39 -13.71 -28.63
N ILE A 510 -7.87 -12.54 -29.02
CA ILE A 510 -8.64 -11.28 -29.08
C ILE A 510 -9.86 -11.44 -30.01
N ASN A 511 -9.65 -11.86 -31.26
CA ASN A 511 -10.73 -12.04 -32.23
C ASN A 511 -11.80 -13.05 -31.74
N LYS A 512 -11.39 -14.09 -30.99
CA LYS A 512 -12.32 -15.05 -30.38
C LYS A 512 -13.15 -14.41 -29.26
N LEU A 513 -12.52 -13.64 -28.38
CA LEU A 513 -13.19 -12.94 -27.28
C LEU A 513 -14.14 -11.85 -27.80
N GLU A 514 -13.81 -11.16 -28.90
CA GLU A 514 -14.69 -10.19 -29.56
C GLU A 514 -15.95 -10.87 -30.11
N VAL A 515 -15.82 -12.02 -30.78
CA VAL A 515 -16.97 -12.80 -31.29
C VAL A 515 -17.83 -13.36 -30.14
N GLU A 516 -17.21 -13.77 -29.03
CA GLU A 516 -17.93 -14.23 -27.83
C GLU A 516 -18.66 -13.06 -27.12
N LEU A 517 -18.05 -11.87 -27.08
CA LEU A 517 -18.65 -10.64 -26.54
C LEU A 517 -19.86 -10.18 -27.36
N ASP A 518 -19.75 -10.14 -28.70
CA ASP A 518 -20.86 -9.73 -29.56
C ASP A 518 -22.00 -10.77 -29.58
N SER A 519 -21.68 -12.06 -29.47
CA SER A 519 -22.67 -13.12 -29.23
C SER A 519 -23.41 -12.94 -27.90
N LEU A 520 -22.70 -12.57 -26.83
CA LEU A 520 -23.29 -12.28 -25.52
C LEU A 520 -24.16 -11.01 -25.55
N ARG A 521 -23.72 -9.95 -26.24
CA ARG A 521 -24.51 -8.73 -26.48
C ARG A 521 -25.79 -9.02 -27.26
N GLN A 522 -25.72 -9.86 -28.30
CA GLN A 522 -26.89 -10.25 -29.07
C GLN A 522 -27.89 -11.05 -28.21
N LYS A 523 -27.41 -11.98 -27.36
CA LYS A 523 -28.26 -12.67 -26.38
C LYS A 523 -28.91 -11.70 -25.39
N TYR A 524 -28.15 -10.76 -24.85
CA TYR A 524 -28.67 -9.76 -23.90
C TYR A 524 -29.78 -8.92 -24.53
N HIS A 525 -29.59 -8.42 -25.76
CA HIS A 525 -30.60 -7.63 -26.46
C HIS A 525 -31.86 -8.43 -26.82
N LEU A 526 -31.73 -9.72 -27.14
CA LEU A 526 -32.88 -10.61 -27.34
C LEU A 526 -33.65 -10.87 -26.03
N MET A 527 -32.95 -10.99 -24.90
CA MET A 527 -33.54 -11.16 -23.57
C MET A 527 -34.24 -9.88 -23.10
N GLU A 528 -33.60 -8.72 -23.23
CA GLU A 528 -34.16 -7.38 -23.00
C GLU A 528 -35.44 -7.17 -23.81
N LYS A 529 -35.41 -7.51 -25.10
CA LYS A 529 -36.59 -7.44 -25.97
C LYS A 529 -37.72 -8.37 -25.48
N SER A 530 -37.41 -9.62 -25.16
CA SER A 530 -38.40 -10.58 -24.63
C SER A 530 -39.03 -10.10 -23.33
N LEU A 531 -38.23 -9.50 -22.43
CA LEU A 531 -38.72 -8.95 -21.17
C LEU A 531 -39.65 -7.74 -21.39
N ASN A 532 -39.33 -6.87 -22.35
CA ASN A 532 -40.21 -5.76 -22.73
C ASN A 532 -41.52 -6.24 -23.38
N GLU A 533 -41.47 -7.25 -24.26
CA GLU A 533 -42.66 -7.87 -24.85
C GLU A 533 -43.56 -8.52 -23.77
N GLN A 534 -42.96 -9.14 -22.75
CA GLN A 534 -43.70 -9.67 -21.58
C GLN A 534 -44.29 -8.55 -20.71
N LEU A 535 -43.55 -7.47 -20.46
CA LEU A 535 -44.02 -6.32 -19.67
C LEU A 535 -45.18 -5.59 -20.36
N GLU A 536 -45.13 -5.45 -21.69
CA GLU A 536 -46.23 -4.91 -22.50
C GLU A 536 -47.46 -5.84 -22.43
N ALA A 537 -47.27 -7.17 -22.56
CA ALA A 537 -48.35 -8.15 -22.43
C ALA A 537 -49.01 -8.13 -21.03
N VAL A 538 -48.23 -8.02 -19.95
CA VAL A 538 -48.74 -7.87 -18.58
C VAL A 538 -49.49 -6.55 -18.41
N THR A 539 -49.01 -5.47 -19.02
CA THR A 539 -49.67 -4.15 -18.98
C THR A 539 -51.03 -4.21 -19.70
N VAL A 540 -51.11 -4.85 -20.87
CA VAL A 540 -52.37 -5.06 -21.60
C VAL A 540 -53.32 -5.97 -20.83
N ALA A 541 -52.82 -7.04 -20.20
CA ALA A 541 -53.62 -7.93 -19.36
C ALA A 541 -54.20 -7.19 -18.15
N LYS A 542 -53.40 -6.34 -17.48
CA LYS A 542 -53.87 -5.49 -16.38
C LYS A 542 -54.99 -4.54 -16.84
N VAL A 543 -54.77 -3.78 -17.93
CA VAL A 543 -55.80 -2.85 -18.46
C VAL A 543 -57.09 -3.59 -18.83
N THR A 544 -56.98 -4.83 -19.32
CA THR A 544 -58.15 -5.68 -19.61
C THR A 544 -58.88 -6.10 -18.33
N LEU A 545 -58.16 -6.50 -17.28
CA LEU A 545 -58.74 -6.84 -15.97
C LEU A 545 -59.32 -5.63 -15.23
N ASP A 546 -58.71 -4.44 -15.36
CA ASP A 546 -59.25 -3.20 -14.78
C ASP A 546 -60.55 -2.79 -15.49
N ALA A 547 -60.63 -3.00 -16.82
CA ALA A 547 -61.86 -2.81 -17.58
C ALA A 547 -62.94 -3.86 -17.26
N GLU A 548 -62.56 -5.12 -17.05
CA GLU A 548 -63.48 -6.20 -16.64
C GLU A 548 -64.00 -6.00 -15.22
N ASN A 549 -63.15 -5.61 -14.26
CA ASN A 549 -63.57 -5.21 -12.91
C ASN A 549 -64.52 -4.00 -12.94
N SER A 550 -64.24 -3.02 -13.81
CA SER A 550 -65.13 -1.86 -14.00
C SER A 550 -66.49 -2.28 -14.55
N ARG A 551 -66.51 -3.21 -15.52
CA ARG A 551 -67.74 -3.80 -16.05
C ARG A 551 -68.50 -4.59 -14.96
N LEU A 552 -67.82 -5.47 -14.22
CA LEU A 552 -68.43 -6.26 -13.14
C LEU A 552 -69.01 -5.37 -12.04
N ARG A 553 -68.36 -4.25 -11.69
CA ARG A 553 -68.94 -3.24 -10.79
C ARG A 553 -70.22 -2.64 -11.35
N THR A 554 -70.26 -2.26 -12.63
CA THR A 554 -71.50 -1.74 -13.25
C THR A 554 -72.59 -2.79 -13.42
N GLU A 555 -72.26 -4.06 -13.64
CA GLU A 555 -73.23 -5.15 -13.66
C GLU A 555 -73.79 -5.41 -12.26
N LEU A 556 -72.95 -5.45 -11.22
CA LEU A 556 -73.36 -5.58 -9.81
C LEU A 556 -74.31 -4.44 -9.39
N GLN A 557 -73.96 -3.20 -9.72
CA GLN A 557 -74.79 -2.01 -9.46
C GLN A 557 -76.11 -2.00 -10.26
N SER A 558 -76.20 -2.78 -11.36
CA SER A 558 -77.46 -3.02 -12.09
C SER A 558 -78.29 -4.17 -11.50
N VAL A 559 -77.67 -5.07 -10.73
CA VAL A 559 -78.31 -6.20 -10.07
C VAL A 559 -78.96 -5.78 -8.74
N GLU A 560 -78.37 -4.87 -7.96
CA GLU A 560 -78.98 -4.32 -6.73
C GLU A 560 -80.43 -3.80 -6.90
N PRO A 561 -80.76 -2.92 -7.88
CA PRO A 561 -82.14 -2.49 -8.08
C PRO A 561 -83.04 -3.62 -8.59
N GLN A 562 -82.49 -4.66 -9.23
CA GLN A 562 -83.26 -5.85 -9.66
C GLN A 562 -83.54 -6.80 -8.49
N THR A 563 -82.59 -7.02 -7.56
CA THR A 563 -82.81 -7.81 -6.35
C THR A 563 -83.76 -7.10 -5.40
N MET A 564 -83.64 -5.77 -5.24
CA MET A 564 -84.62 -4.96 -4.49
C MET A 564 -86.02 -5.02 -5.12
N SER A 565 -86.13 -4.93 -6.45
CA SER A 565 -87.42 -5.10 -7.16
C SER A 565 -87.98 -6.51 -7.02
N SER A 566 -87.13 -7.54 -7.06
CA SER A 566 -87.50 -8.95 -6.87
C SER A 566 -87.93 -9.24 -5.42
N MET A 567 -87.28 -8.60 -4.44
CA MET A 567 -87.64 -8.71 -3.02
C MET A 567 -88.99 -8.03 -2.74
N ASN A 568 -89.22 -6.83 -3.26
CA ASN A 568 -90.54 -6.17 -3.21
C ASN A 568 -91.63 -6.99 -3.95
N SER A 569 -91.26 -7.68 -5.04
CA SER A 569 -92.15 -8.62 -5.72
C SER A 569 -92.44 -9.87 -4.87
N ALA A 570 -91.45 -10.42 -4.15
CA ALA A 570 -91.62 -11.56 -3.27
C ALA A 570 -92.53 -11.23 -2.07
N THR A 571 -92.33 -10.07 -1.43
CA THR A 571 -93.20 -9.55 -0.36
C THR A 571 -94.65 -9.40 -0.86
N SER A 572 -94.84 -8.97 -2.12
CA SER A 572 -96.16 -8.87 -2.75
C SER A 572 -96.79 -10.22 -3.09
N ILE A 573 -95.99 -11.27 -3.30
CA ILE A 573 -96.46 -12.62 -3.70
C ILE A 573 -96.82 -13.49 -2.48
N SER A 574 -96.24 -13.25 -1.30
CA SER A 574 -96.59 -13.96 -0.06
C SER A 574 -98.04 -13.78 0.41
N ILE A 575 -98.80 -12.86 -0.22
CA ILE A 575 -100.24 -12.65 0.03
C ILE A 575 -101.13 -13.48 -0.92
N ALA A 576 -100.59 -14.06 -2.01
CA ALA A 576 -101.35 -14.73 -3.07
C ALA A 576 -100.76 -16.10 -3.47
N GLY A 577 -101.07 -17.15 -2.70
CA GLY A 577 -100.70 -18.53 -3.04
C GLY A 577 -101.60 -19.16 -4.11
N GLY A 578 -101.03 -19.76 -5.17
CA GLY A 578 -101.81 -20.51 -6.15
C GLY A 578 -101.07 -20.98 -7.42
N HIS A 579 -100.64 -22.25 -7.42
CA HIS A 579 -100.45 -23.15 -8.59
C HIS A 579 -99.62 -22.71 -9.83
N SER A 580 -98.59 -23.49 -10.18
CA SER A 580 -98.43 -24.08 -11.55
C SER A 580 -97.18 -24.97 -11.67
N PRO A 581 -97.28 -26.21 -12.21
CA PRO A 581 -96.13 -27.12 -12.32
C PRO A 581 -95.16 -26.77 -13.46
N GLY A 582 -95.59 -26.03 -14.49
CA GLY A 582 -94.72 -25.64 -15.61
C GLY A 582 -93.53 -24.77 -15.19
N ARG A 583 -93.69 -23.94 -14.14
CA ARG A 583 -92.62 -23.10 -13.59
C ARG A 583 -91.49 -23.93 -12.98
N ALA A 584 -91.81 -25.09 -12.38
CA ALA A 584 -90.80 -26.00 -11.83
C ALA A 584 -89.96 -26.67 -12.94
N GLY A 585 -90.56 -27.01 -14.09
CA GLY A 585 -89.83 -27.53 -15.25
C GLY A 585 -88.84 -26.51 -15.82
N SER A 586 -89.27 -25.24 -15.96
CA SER A 586 -88.39 -24.14 -16.38
C SER A 586 -87.21 -23.96 -15.42
N ILE A 587 -87.48 -23.88 -14.10
CA ILE A 587 -86.45 -23.75 -13.07
C ILE A 587 -85.49 -24.95 -13.10
N SER A 588 -86.00 -26.18 -13.27
CA SER A 588 -85.15 -27.38 -13.37
C SER A 588 -84.20 -27.33 -14.57
N SER A 589 -84.69 -26.91 -15.75
CA SER A 589 -83.82 -26.74 -16.93
C SER A 589 -82.77 -25.65 -16.76
N GLN A 590 -83.12 -24.54 -16.08
CA GLN A 590 -82.22 -23.43 -15.78
C GLN A 590 -81.14 -23.85 -14.76
N VAL A 591 -81.51 -24.63 -13.74
CA VAL A 591 -80.58 -25.23 -12.77
C VAL A 591 -79.65 -26.24 -13.45
N MET A 592 -80.11 -27.05 -14.42
CA MET A 592 -79.22 -27.93 -15.19
C MET A 592 -78.21 -27.13 -16.04
N GLY A 593 -78.65 -26.03 -16.67
CA GLY A 593 -77.77 -25.12 -17.40
C GLY A 593 -76.67 -24.56 -16.50
N LEU A 594 -77.07 -23.89 -15.41
CA LEU A 594 -76.15 -23.35 -14.41
C LEU A 594 -75.20 -24.41 -13.83
N ASN A 595 -75.67 -25.63 -13.58
CA ASN A 595 -74.81 -26.70 -13.08
C ASN A 595 -73.80 -27.20 -14.15
N SER A 596 -74.14 -27.13 -15.43
CA SER A 596 -73.20 -27.38 -16.52
C SER A 596 -72.17 -26.27 -16.69
N ASP A 597 -72.56 -25.00 -16.50
CA ASP A 597 -71.64 -23.86 -16.52
C ASP A 597 -70.70 -23.88 -15.30
N ILE A 598 -71.20 -24.19 -14.11
CA ILE A 598 -70.39 -24.44 -12.90
C ILE A 598 -69.38 -25.57 -13.16
N THR A 599 -69.81 -26.68 -13.77
CA THR A 599 -68.92 -27.79 -14.13
C THR A 599 -67.86 -27.34 -15.15
N ARG A 600 -68.19 -26.45 -16.09
CA ARG A 600 -67.23 -25.89 -17.04
C ARG A 600 -66.20 -25.01 -16.34
N LEU A 601 -66.67 -24.07 -15.52
CA LEU A 601 -65.83 -23.15 -14.74
C LEU A 601 -64.91 -23.89 -13.76
N GLN A 602 -65.35 -24.97 -13.13
CA GLN A 602 -64.49 -25.81 -12.27
C GLN A 602 -63.36 -26.50 -13.03
N ASN A 603 -63.59 -26.90 -14.28
CA ASN A 603 -62.53 -27.48 -15.13
C ASN A 603 -61.61 -26.40 -15.73
N GLU A 604 -62.16 -25.21 -15.99
CA GLU A 604 -61.43 -24.03 -16.47
C GLU A 604 -60.51 -23.46 -15.36
N LEU A 605 -60.99 -23.44 -14.12
CA LEU A 605 -60.20 -23.12 -12.91
C LEU A 605 -59.08 -24.13 -12.68
N ARG A 606 -59.38 -25.45 -12.62
CA ARG A 606 -58.35 -26.50 -12.49
C ARG A 606 -57.25 -26.45 -13.55
N ARG A 607 -57.62 -26.03 -14.77
CA ARG A 607 -56.65 -25.80 -15.84
C ARG A 607 -55.77 -24.58 -15.56
N LYS A 608 -56.33 -23.51 -15.00
CA LYS A 608 -55.56 -22.33 -14.58
C LYS A 608 -54.66 -22.62 -13.38
N ASP A 609 -55.11 -23.43 -12.43
CA ASP A 609 -54.27 -23.92 -11.32
C ASP A 609 -53.05 -24.68 -11.89
N ALA A 610 -53.26 -25.64 -12.79
CA ALA A 610 -52.18 -26.40 -13.42
C ALA A 610 -51.26 -25.54 -14.34
N GLU A 611 -51.78 -24.50 -14.98
CA GLU A 611 -50.97 -23.51 -15.70
C GLU A 611 -50.14 -22.66 -14.71
N MET A 612 -50.65 -22.38 -13.51
CA MET A 612 -49.97 -21.64 -12.43
C MET A 612 -48.88 -22.48 -11.74
N ASP A 613 -49.12 -23.77 -11.49
CA ASP A 613 -48.12 -24.72 -10.98
C ASP A 613 -46.93 -24.85 -11.95
N ASN A 614 -47.21 -24.92 -13.25
CA ASN A 614 -46.18 -24.97 -14.30
C ASN A 614 -45.35 -23.68 -14.36
N MET A 615 -45.99 -22.50 -14.29
CA MET A 615 -45.27 -21.22 -14.21
C MET A 615 -44.43 -21.11 -12.93
N SER A 616 -44.97 -21.55 -11.79
CA SER A 616 -44.24 -21.57 -10.51
C SER A 616 -43.00 -22.48 -10.56
N THR A 617 -43.11 -23.63 -11.23
CA THR A 617 -41.99 -24.54 -11.49
C THR A 617 -40.93 -23.89 -12.37
N GLN A 618 -41.33 -23.20 -13.45
CA GLN A 618 -40.41 -22.48 -14.34
C GLN A 618 -39.71 -21.31 -13.62
N ILE A 619 -40.42 -20.57 -12.78
CA ILE A 619 -39.85 -19.51 -11.94
C ILE A 619 -38.79 -20.08 -10.99
N ALA A 620 -39.04 -21.24 -10.37
CA ALA A 620 -38.05 -21.90 -9.51
C ALA A 620 -36.78 -22.29 -10.28
N THR A 621 -36.91 -22.86 -11.49
CA THR A 621 -35.74 -23.18 -12.35
C THR A 621 -34.97 -21.93 -12.76
N ILE A 622 -35.66 -20.84 -13.13
CA ILE A 622 -35.01 -19.56 -13.49
C ILE A 622 -34.31 -18.94 -12.27
N MET A 623 -34.86 -19.06 -11.07
CA MET A 623 -34.17 -18.64 -9.84
C MET A 623 -32.89 -19.46 -9.58
N GLU A 624 -32.93 -20.77 -9.79
CA GLU A 624 -31.75 -21.65 -9.64
C GLU A 624 -30.65 -21.32 -10.67
N GLU A 625 -31.02 -21.05 -11.93
CA GLU A 625 -30.08 -20.55 -12.95
C GLU A 625 -29.49 -19.17 -12.58
N ILE A 626 -30.30 -18.23 -12.09
CA ILE A 626 -29.84 -16.91 -11.65
C ILE A 626 -28.88 -17.01 -10.45
N LEU A 627 -29.13 -17.91 -9.50
CA LEU A 627 -28.24 -18.16 -8.37
C LEU A 627 -26.90 -18.76 -8.83
N SER A 628 -26.93 -19.71 -9.78
CA SER A 628 -25.73 -20.28 -10.39
C SER A 628 -24.89 -19.22 -11.13
N VAL A 629 -25.53 -18.34 -11.92
CA VAL A 629 -24.87 -17.23 -12.60
C VAL A 629 -24.30 -16.20 -11.61
N ARG A 630 -25.01 -15.87 -10.53
CA ARG A 630 -24.48 -15.01 -9.46
C ARG A 630 -23.24 -15.61 -8.80
N GLN A 631 -23.24 -16.92 -8.53
CA GLN A 631 -22.07 -17.61 -7.95
C GLN A 631 -20.87 -17.61 -8.90
N ALA A 632 -21.10 -17.80 -10.21
CA ALA A 632 -20.05 -17.67 -11.23
C ALA A 632 -19.49 -16.25 -11.32
N ASN A 633 -20.35 -15.22 -11.27
CA ASN A 633 -19.91 -13.82 -11.27
C ASN A 633 -19.07 -13.47 -10.03
N MET A 634 -19.43 -13.93 -8.84
CA MET A 634 -18.61 -13.70 -7.63
C MET A 634 -17.21 -14.32 -7.75
N SER A 635 -17.07 -15.48 -8.40
CA SER A 635 -15.76 -16.06 -8.71
C SER A 635 -14.97 -15.18 -9.68
N LEU A 636 -15.60 -14.72 -10.76
CA LEU A 636 -14.95 -13.85 -11.75
C LEU A 636 -14.56 -12.48 -11.16
N GLU A 637 -15.34 -11.93 -10.23
CA GLU A 637 -14.98 -10.71 -9.52
C GLU A 637 -13.76 -10.91 -8.61
N GLN A 638 -13.62 -12.07 -7.96
CA GLN A 638 -12.43 -12.43 -7.19
C GLN A 638 -11.19 -12.62 -8.09
N ASP A 639 -11.35 -13.34 -9.21
CA ASP A 639 -10.27 -13.54 -10.20
C ASP A 639 -9.79 -12.19 -10.78
N VAL A 640 -10.71 -11.28 -11.10
CA VAL A 640 -10.39 -9.92 -11.59
C VAL A 640 -9.71 -9.07 -10.51
N GLN A 641 -10.10 -9.18 -9.24
CA GLN A 641 -9.42 -8.50 -8.13
C GLN A 641 -7.98 -9.02 -7.95
N ALA A 642 -7.77 -10.34 -8.00
CA ALA A 642 -6.44 -10.94 -7.93
C ALA A 642 -5.54 -10.49 -9.08
N LEU A 643 -6.04 -10.53 -10.33
CA LEU A 643 -5.30 -10.05 -11.51
C LEU A 643 -4.99 -8.55 -11.43
N SER A 644 -5.86 -7.74 -10.83
CA SER A 644 -5.63 -6.31 -10.61
C SER A 644 -4.50 -6.05 -9.60
N GLN A 645 -4.43 -6.86 -8.53
CA GLN A 645 -3.34 -6.80 -7.54
C GLN A 645 -2.01 -7.24 -8.16
N GLU A 646 -2.00 -8.33 -8.94
CA GLU A 646 -0.82 -8.81 -9.66
C GLU A 646 -0.31 -7.78 -10.69
N ALA A 647 -1.21 -7.09 -11.38
CA ALA A 647 -0.87 -6.02 -12.32
C ALA A 647 -0.23 -4.80 -11.63
N GLU A 648 -0.75 -4.35 -10.48
CA GLU A 648 -0.12 -3.27 -9.70
C GLU A 648 1.22 -3.71 -9.08
N TYR A 649 1.35 -4.97 -8.64
CA TYR A 649 2.62 -5.52 -8.17
C TYR A 649 3.71 -5.51 -9.27
N HIS A 650 3.39 -5.99 -10.48
CA HIS A 650 4.33 -5.95 -11.60
C HIS A 650 4.65 -4.51 -12.06
N LYS A 651 3.70 -3.59 -11.98
CA LYS A 651 3.90 -2.15 -12.22
C LYS A 651 4.84 -1.53 -11.18
N GLY A 652 4.75 -1.95 -9.91
CA GLY A 652 5.71 -1.62 -8.86
C GLY A 652 7.11 -2.14 -9.16
N GLN A 653 7.25 -3.42 -9.52
CA GLN A 653 8.53 -4.00 -9.95
C GLN A 653 9.14 -3.26 -11.15
N ALA A 654 8.33 -2.93 -12.16
CA ALA A 654 8.78 -2.19 -13.34
C ALA A 654 9.31 -0.79 -12.99
N SER A 655 8.60 -0.04 -12.14
CA SER A 655 9.03 1.26 -11.63
C SER A 655 10.35 1.18 -10.84
N MET A 656 10.51 0.14 -10.01
CA MET A 656 11.76 -0.10 -9.28
C MET A 656 12.92 -0.43 -10.22
N LEU A 657 12.70 -1.28 -11.24
CA LEU A 657 13.69 -1.58 -12.28
C LEU A 657 14.07 -0.34 -13.11
N GLU A 658 13.10 0.50 -13.50
CA GLU A 658 13.40 1.77 -14.20
C GLU A 658 14.25 2.71 -13.34
N LYS A 659 13.95 2.80 -12.04
CA LYS A 659 14.72 3.61 -11.09
C LYS A 659 16.15 3.09 -10.92
N THR A 660 16.34 1.77 -10.75
CA THR A 660 17.66 1.14 -10.65
C THR A 660 18.45 1.27 -11.96
N LEU A 661 17.78 1.17 -13.11
CA LEU A 661 18.38 1.34 -14.44
C LEU A 661 18.74 2.81 -14.72
N ALA A 662 18.00 3.78 -14.18
CA ALA A 662 18.36 5.20 -14.19
C ALA A 662 19.56 5.49 -13.27
N GLN A 663 19.59 4.92 -12.07
CA GLN A 663 20.72 5.05 -11.12
C GLN A 663 22.01 4.47 -11.71
N THR A 664 21.99 3.23 -12.19
CA THR A 664 23.17 2.60 -12.82
C THR A 664 23.61 3.31 -14.10
N ARG A 665 22.69 3.91 -14.88
CA ARG A 665 23.06 4.81 -15.99
C ARG A 665 23.79 6.06 -15.52
N GLU A 666 23.33 6.72 -14.46
CA GLU A 666 24.01 7.93 -13.95
C GLU A 666 25.33 7.59 -13.24
N GLU A 667 25.42 6.46 -12.53
CA GLU A 667 26.69 5.93 -12.00
C GLU A 667 27.69 5.63 -13.12
N LEU A 668 27.24 4.99 -14.20
CA LEU A 668 28.08 4.70 -15.36
C LEU A 668 28.47 5.98 -16.13
N ARG A 669 27.59 6.99 -16.18
CA ARG A 669 27.88 8.33 -16.71
C ARG A 669 28.92 9.06 -15.86
N ILE A 670 28.73 9.10 -14.53
CA ILE A 670 29.68 9.65 -13.56
C ILE A 670 31.03 8.91 -13.63
N THR A 671 31.01 7.60 -13.87
CA THR A 671 32.23 6.79 -14.01
C THR A 671 32.95 7.10 -15.32
N LEU A 672 32.21 7.33 -16.42
CA LEU A 672 32.74 7.79 -17.71
C LEU A 672 33.32 9.20 -17.62
N ASP A 673 32.61 10.16 -17.02
CA ASP A 673 33.08 11.53 -16.77
C ASP A 673 34.29 11.55 -15.81
N LYS A 674 34.34 10.62 -14.84
CA LYS A 674 35.51 10.35 -13.99
C LYS A 674 36.57 9.45 -14.63
N THR A 675 36.39 8.97 -15.88
CA THR A 675 37.49 8.23 -16.50
C THR A 675 38.64 9.18 -16.73
N ARG A 676 39.76 8.80 -16.15
CA ARG A 676 41.15 9.19 -16.41
C ARG A 676 41.50 9.51 -17.87
N VAL A 677 40.67 9.12 -18.85
CA VAL A 677 40.70 9.60 -20.24
C VAL A 677 40.61 11.13 -20.32
N GLY A 678 39.73 11.78 -19.55
CA GLY A 678 39.60 13.26 -19.54
C GLY A 678 40.88 13.93 -19.03
N GLU A 679 41.37 13.50 -17.86
CA GLU A 679 42.63 13.95 -17.26
C GLU A 679 43.84 13.66 -18.18
N LEU A 680 43.86 12.50 -18.85
CA LEU A 680 44.91 12.14 -19.81
C LEU A 680 44.86 12.99 -21.07
N ILE A 681 43.67 13.34 -21.59
CA ILE A 681 43.51 14.27 -22.72
C ILE A 681 44.00 15.66 -22.32
N GLU A 682 43.66 16.15 -21.13
CA GLU A 682 44.11 17.46 -20.65
C GLU A 682 45.63 17.48 -20.40
N ALA A 683 46.20 16.43 -19.81
CA ALA A 683 47.64 16.26 -19.66
C ALA A 683 48.39 16.11 -21.00
N LEU A 684 47.80 15.40 -21.97
CA LEU A 684 48.35 15.24 -23.32
C LEU A 684 48.31 16.58 -24.08
N ASN A 685 47.24 17.36 -23.95
CA ASN A 685 47.13 18.71 -24.49
C ASN A 685 48.14 19.65 -23.84
N GLY A 686 48.33 19.58 -22.53
CA GLY A 686 49.39 20.29 -21.81
C GLY A 686 50.80 19.94 -22.32
N LYS A 687 51.08 18.64 -22.52
CA LYS A 687 52.35 18.18 -23.12
C LYS A 687 52.51 18.62 -24.57
N THR A 688 51.44 18.62 -25.35
CA THR A 688 51.44 19.11 -26.75
C THR A 688 51.72 20.61 -26.81
N ALA A 689 51.16 21.39 -25.89
CA ALA A 689 51.45 22.82 -25.76
C ALA A 689 52.90 23.08 -25.32
N GLU A 690 53.44 22.28 -24.38
CA GLU A 690 54.84 22.34 -23.95
C GLU A 690 55.80 22.00 -25.10
N VAL A 691 55.53 20.92 -25.86
CA VAL A 691 56.29 20.55 -27.07
C VAL A 691 56.19 21.64 -28.14
N THR A 692 55.01 22.22 -28.36
CA THR A 692 54.83 23.35 -29.30
C THR A 692 55.65 24.58 -28.88
N LYS A 693 55.76 24.85 -27.57
CA LYS A 693 56.60 25.93 -27.03
C LYS A 693 58.08 25.62 -27.22
N LEU A 694 58.52 24.38 -27.00
CA LEU A 694 59.89 23.94 -27.25
C LEU A 694 60.25 24.01 -28.74
N ILE A 695 59.36 23.62 -29.64
CA ILE A 695 59.53 23.76 -31.09
C ILE A 695 59.77 25.24 -31.45
N ARG A 696 58.95 26.18 -30.96
CA ARG A 696 59.19 27.62 -31.20
C ARG A 696 60.53 28.11 -30.65
N VAL A 697 60.96 27.63 -29.48
CA VAL A 697 62.29 27.98 -28.94
C VAL A 697 63.41 27.40 -29.81
N ILE A 698 63.23 26.21 -30.38
CA ILE A 698 64.18 25.62 -31.34
C ILE A 698 64.18 26.39 -32.66
N GLU A 699 63.02 26.84 -33.16
CA GLU A 699 62.90 27.70 -34.35
C GLU A 699 63.54 29.08 -34.14
N GLU A 700 63.33 29.69 -32.98
CA GLU A 700 63.96 30.94 -32.57
C GLU A 700 65.49 30.78 -32.44
N LYS A 701 65.96 29.69 -31.83
CA LYS A 701 67.40 29.40 -31.70
C LYS A 701 68.05 29.04 -33.03
N ASN A 702 67.37 28.32 -33.91
CA ASN A 702 67.82 28.09 -35.28
C ASN A 702 67.87 29.38 -36.10
N SER A 703 66.92 30.30 -35.88
CA SER A 703 66.95 31.64 -36.48
C SER A 703 68.15 32.44 -35.96
N GLN A 704 68.38 32.46 -34.64
CA GLN A 704 69.56 33.11 -34.04
C GLN A 704 70.88 32.48 -34.50
N ILE A 705 70.95 31.15 -34.67
CA ILE A 705 72.13 30.47 -35.25
C ILE A 705 72.33 30.87 -36.71
N LYS A 706 71.25 30.96 -37.50
CA LYS A 706 71.30 31.38 -38.90
C LYS A 706 71.69 32.84 -39.05
N ASP A 707 71.20 33.72 -38.16
CA ASP A 707 71.60 35.12 -38.09
C ASP A 707 73.06 35.26 -37.65
N MET A 708 73.53 34.46 -36.67
CA MET A 708 74.95 34.39 -36.30
C MET A 708 75.83 33.83 -37.42
N GLN A 709 75.34 32.90 -38.25
CA GLN A 709 76.06 32.42 -39.44
C GLN A 709 76.11 33.50 -40.53
N ILE A 710 75.00 34.22 -40.76
CA ILE A 710 74.97 35.40 -41.65
C ILE A 710 75.89 36.51 -41.13
N GLU A 711 76.03 36.67 -39.81
CA GLU A 711 77.01 37.59 -39.22
C GLU A 711 78.45 37.06 -39.36
N LEU A 712 78.69 35.75 -39.26
CA LEU A 712 80.00 35.14 -39.48
C LEU A 712 80.45 35.32 -40.94
N ASP A 713 79.60 34.91 -41.89
CA ASP A 713 79.83 35.03 -43.33
C ASP A 713 79.88 36.51 -43.76
N GLY A 714 79.06 37.36 -43.14
CA GLY A 714 79.07 38.81 -43.32
C GLY A 714 80.34 39.48 -42.80
N ARG A 715 80.88 39.05 -41.65
CA ARG A 715 82.19 39.48 -41.13
C ARG A 715 83.35 38.96 -41.98
N VAL A 716 83.20 37.81 -42.64
CA VAL A 716 84.15 37.27 -43.62
C VAL A 716 84.15 38.09 -44.92
N LEU A 717 83.04 38.71 -45.32
CA LEU A 717 82.92 39.43 -46.60
C LEU A 717 82.89 40.98 -46.52
N SER A 718 82.66 41.58 -45.35
CA SER A 718 82.46 43.04 -45.20
C SER A 718 83.30 43.71 -44.10
N GLY A 719 84.62 43.55 -44.16
CA GLY A 719 85.54 44.32 -43.29
C GLY A 719 86.99 44.32 -43.79
N THR A 720 87.70 45.44 -43.63
CA THR A 720 89.14 45.53 -43.94
C THR A 720 89.97 44.55 -43.12
N THR A 721 89.55 44.26 -41.89
CA THR A 721 90.14 43.24 -41.00
C THR A 721 90.17 41.86 -41.64
N GLY A 722 89.13 41.44 -42.38
CA GLY A 722 89.09 40.13 -43.03
C GLY A 722 90.16 39.98 -44.12
N LYS A 723 90.35 41.01 -44.94
CA LYS A 723 91.39 41.04 -45.98
C LYS A 723 92.81 41.08 -45.40
N VAL A 724 93.00 41.80 -44.29
CA VAL A 724 94.27 41.78 -43.54
C VAL A 724 94.51 40.39 -42.96
N MET A 725 93.53 39.82 -42.25
CA MET A 725 93.68 38.52 -41.58
C MET A 725 93.92 37.38 -42.57
N GLN A 726 93.26 37.38 -43.74
CA GLN A 726 93.52 36.37 -44.78
C GLN A 726 94.89 36.56 -45.46
N ALA A 727 95.40 37.79 -45.58
CA ALA A 727 96.79 38.03 -46.00
C ALA A 727 97.80 37.58 -44.93
N THR A 728 97.52 37.81 -43.65
CA THR A 728 98.35 37.32 -42.53
C THR A 728 98.35 35.80 -42.45
N ILE A 729 97.18 35.14 -42.62
CA ILE A 729 97.08 33.69 -42.68
C ILE A 729 97.90 33.15 -43.86
N LYS A 730 97.76 33.73 -45.07
CA LYS A 730 98.53 33.28 -46.23
C LYS A 730 100.05 33.47 -46.06
N ASN A 731 100.49 34.56 -45.44
CA ASN A 731 101.90 34.74 -45.06
C ASN A 731 102.35 33.71 -44.02
N LEU A 732 101.52 33.37 -43.03
CA LEU A 732 101.83 32.35 -42.02
C LEU A 732 101.85 30.95 -42.63
N GLU A 733 100.99 30.64 -43.60
CA GLU A 733 100.99 29.38 -44.35
C GLU A 733 102.27 29.26 -45.20
N GLU A 734 102.71 30.33 -45.87
CA GLU A 734 103.97 30.37 -46.61
C GLU A 734 105.20 30.30 -45.70
N GLU A 735 105.17 30.95 -44.53
CA GLU A 735 106.23 30.86 -43.51
C GLU A 735 106.30 29.46 -42.86
N ILE A 736 105.16 28.82 -42.59
CA ILE A 736 105.10 27.43 -42.10
C ILE A 736 105.61 26.46 -43.17
N LEU A 737 105.31 26.68 -44.46
CA LEU A 737 105.85 25.87 -45.55
C LEU A 737 107.38 26.03 -45.64
N ARG A 738 107.89 27.26 -45.49
CA ARG A 738 109.33 27.57 -45.46
C ARG A 738 110.01 26.92 -44.26
N LEU A 739 109.43 27.03 -43.07
CA LEU A 739 109.95 26.43 -41.83
C LEU A 739 109.90 24.90 -41.86
N ASN A 740 108.91 24.28 -42.50
CA ASN A 740 108.88 22.83 -42.68
C ASN A 740 109.98 22.35 -43.65
N GLN A 741 110.25 23.07 -44.74
CA GLN A 741 111.40 22.78 -45.62
C GLN A 741 112.75 23.00 -44.90
N GLU A 742 112.85 24.04 -44.08
CA GLU A 742 114.05 24.32 -43.27
C GLU A 742 114.23 23.25 -42.17
N LEU A 743 113.15 22.75 -41.57
CA LEU A 743 113.16 21.64 -40.63
C LEU A 743 113.52 20.30 -41.30
N GLU A 744 113.00 20.01 -42.49
CA GLU A 744 113.33 18.81 -43.27
C GLU A 744 114.82 18.79 -43.65
N LEU A 745 115.38 19.94 -44.06
CA LEU A 745 116.83 20.09 -44.27
C LEU A 745 117.64 19.93 -42.97
N VAL A 746 117.12 20.37 -41.82
CA VAL A 746 117.75 20.16 -40.51
C VAL A 746 117.67 18.69 -40.07
N VAL A 747 116.58 17.96 -40.38
CA VAL A 747 116.47 16.51 -40.14
C VAL A 747 117.50 15.76 -40.97
N ILE A 748 117.60 16.02 -42.28
CA ILE A 748 118.62 15.42 -43.16
C ILE A 748 120.05 15.76 -42.69
N SER A 749 120.26 16.97 -42.18
CA SER A 749 121.54 17.38 -41.57
C SER A 749 121.83 16.62 -40.27
N ASN A 750 120.81 16.39 -39.43
CA ASN A 750 120.92 15.61 -38.20
C ASN A 750 121.15 14.12 -38.47
N GLU A 751 120.45 13.49 -39.42
CA GLU A 751 120.72 12.10 -39.83
C GLU A 751 122.15 11.94 -40.37
N SER A 752 122.67 12.94 -41.08
CA SER A 752 124.07 13.01 -41.53
C SER A 752 125.05 13.19 -40.35
N LEU A 753 124.70 13.99 -39.34
CA LEU A 753 125.49 14.16 -38.12
C LEU A 753 125.46 12.93 -37.21
N GLU A 754 124.32 12.26 -37.06
CA GLU A 754 124.18 11.02 -36.30
C GLU A 754 124.92 9.87 -36.99
N SER A 755 124.89 9.79 -38.33
CA SER A 755 125.71 8.86 -39.10
C SER A 755 127.21 9.08 -38.85
N ARG A 756 127.65 10.34 -38.75
CA ARG A 756 129.03 10.71 -38.39
C ARG A 756 129.34 10.52 -36.90
N LEU A 757 128.35 10.56 -36.02
CA LEU A 757 128.51 10.27 -34.59
C LEU A 757 128.72 8.76 -34.39
N HIS A 758 127.91 7.93 -35.05
CA HIS A 758 128.05 6.47 -35.06
C HIS A 758 129.38 6.04 -35.68
N SER A 759 129.93 6.78 -36.66
CA SER A 759 131.27 6.52 -37.19
C SER A 759 132.43 7.04 -36.32
N MET A 760 132.17 7.69 -35.18
CA MET A 760 133.20 8.20 -34.25
C MET A 760 133.06 7.71 -32.80
N GLY A 761 131.90 7.19 -32.40
CA GLY A 761 131.63 6.71 -31.03
C GLY A 761 132.35 5.42 -30.61
N GLY A 762 133.15 4.81 -31.48
CA GLY A 762 133.84 3.54 -31.24
C GLY A 762 135.08 3.62 -30.32
N SER A 763 135.02 4.35 -29.20
CA SER A 763 136.17 4.52 -28.30
C SER A 763 135.80 4.97 -26.87
N ILE A 764 136.03 4.09 -25.87
CA ILE A 764 136.17 4.38 -24.41
C ILE A 764 134.88 4.89 -23.71
N GLY A 765 134.50 4.51 -22.47
CA GLY A 765 135.04 3.56 -21.49
C GLY A 765 134.44 3.82 -20.07
N GLN A 766 134.30 2.79 -19.22
CA GLN A 766 133.92 2.90 -17.79
C GLN A 766 135.08 3.47 -16.92
N PRO A 767 134.93 3.86 -15.61
CA PRO A 767 133.83 3.60 -14.65
C PRO A 767 133.41 4.78 -13.70
N GLN A 768 132.62 4.44 -12.67
CA GLN A 768 132.30 5.09 -11.36
C GLN A 768 133.50 5.61 -10.52
N PRO A 769 133.34 6.26 -9.31
CA PRO A 769 132.21 7.02 -8.68
C PRO A 769 132.62 8.28 -7.81
N GLN A 770 131.70 8.77 -6.95
CA GLN A 770 131.87 9.38 -5.59
C GLN A 770 132.11 10.91 -5.31
N THR A 771 131.14 11.47 -4.53
CA THR A 771 131.26 12.37 -3.33
C THR A 771 131.58 13.90 -3.33
N LEU A 772 130.73 14.62 -2.55
CA LEU A 772 131.01 15.66 -1.51
C LEU A 772 131.03 17.19 -1.78
N ALA A 773 130.31 17.89 -0.88
CA ALA A 773 130.64 19.15 -0.16
C ALA A 773 130.49 20.57 -0.79
N ALA A 774 129.26 21.09 -0.63
CA ALA A 774 128.83 22.47 -0.31
C ALA A 774 129.81 23.64 -0.03
N LYS A 775 129.38 24.88 -0.37
CA LYS A 775 129.61 26.12 0.41
C LYS A 775 128.67 27.29 0.01
N MET A 776 128.21 28.08 1.00
CA MET A 776 127.71 29.46 0.82
C MET A 776 128.80 30.48 1.17
N PRO A 777 128.76 31.73 0.63
CA PRO A 777 128.35 32.92 1.41
C PRO A 777 127.62 34.02 0.57
N VAL A 778 127.10 35.18 1.05
CA VAL A 778 126.36 35.64 2.27
C VAL A 778 125.95 37.13 2.01
N ASN A 779 124.93 37.66 2.73
CA ASN A 779 124.51 39.09 2.84
C ASN A 779 123.78 39.77 1.66
N SER A 780 122.99 40.85 1.82
CA SER A 780 122.09 41.35 2.91
C SER A 780 121.48 42.73 2.51
N THR A 781 120.39 43.16 3.17
CA THR A 781 119.76 44.53 3.13
C THR A 781 119.14 44.99 1.78
N THR A 782 118.08 45.81 1.68
CA THR A 782 117.23 46.52 2.69
C THR A 782 115.81 46.88 2.17
N ASN A 783 114.80 46.72 3.04
CA ASN A 783 113.69 47.66 3.39
C ASN A 783 112.56 48.18 2.44
N PHE A 784 111.33 48.01 2.96
CA PHE A 784 110.14 48.89 3.03
C PHE A 784 109.06 49.03 1.92
N HIS A 785 107.82 48.73 2.37
CA HIS A 785 106.46 49.20 2.02
C HIS A 785 105.83 49.05 0.61
N GLU A 786 104.82 48.16 0.58
CA GLU A 786 103.41 48.47 0.25
C GLU A 786 103.08 49.46 -0.89
N ARG A 787 102.52 48.92 -1.98
CA ARG A 787 101.07 49.08 -2.21
C ARG A 787 100.49 47.98 -3.09
N GLU A 788 99.20 47.71 -2.92
CA GLU A 788 98.39 46.94 -3.86
C GLU A 788 98.21 47.76 -5.15
N ASP A 789 98.47 47.18 -6.32
CA ASP A 789 97.42 46.88 -7.32
C ASP A 789 97.98 46.11 -8.54
N HIS A 790 97.07 45.60 -9.39
CA HIS A 790 97.33 45.08 -10.75
C HIS A 790 98.11 43.75 -10.92
N LEU A 791 97.47 42.63 -10.58
CA LEU A 791 97.55 41.41 -11.40
C LEU A 791 96.13 40.93 -11.75
N GLY A 792 95.57 41.55 -12.80
CA GLY A 792 94.34 41.10 -13.46
C GLY A 792 94.65 40.44 -14.81
N SER A 793 93.68 39.66 -15.31
CA SER A 793 93.75 38.95 -16.60
C SER A 793 94.71 37.75 -16.68
N ASP A 794 94.37 36.68 -15.96
CA ASP A 794 94.76 35.32 -16.35
C ASP A 794 93.52 34.40 -16.40
N ALA A 795 93.28 33.77 -17.56
CA ALA A 795 92.00 33.10 -17.85
C ALA A 795 91.70 31.89 -16.94
N SER A 796 92.74 31.31 -16.35
CA SER A 796 92.67 30.22 -15.37
C SER A 796 91.82 30.61 -14.15
N SER A 797 92.01 31.83 -13.62
CA SER A 797 91.32 32.32 -12.43
C SER A 797 89.80 32.40 -12.64
N VAL A 798 89.38 32.97 -13.76
CA VAL A 798 87.95 33.10 -14.11
C VAL A 798 87.28 31.74 -14.28
N SER A 799 87.97 30.76 -14.89
CA SER A 799 87.44 29.39 -15.03
C SER A 799 87.22 28.72 -13.66
N ALA A 800 88.16 28.88 -12.73
CA ALA A 800 88.03 28.36 -11.37
C ALA A 800 86.88 29.03 -10.60
N THR A 801 86.74 30.36 -10.69
CA THR A 801 85.63 31.10 -10.05
C THR A 801 84.26 30.70 -10.60
N ILE A 802 84.14 30.47 -11.91
CA ILE A 802 82.87 30.01 -12.52
C ILE A 802 82.51 28.60 -12.01
N ARG A 803 83.45 27.65 -11.97
CA ARG A 803 83.19 26.30 -11.44
C ARG A 803 82.80 26.31 -9.96
N MET A 804 83.45 27.14 -9.13
CA MET A 804 83.07 27.28 -7.72
C MET A 804 81.66 27.87 -7.56
N ARG A 805 81.23 28.79 -8.44
CA ARG A 805 79.85 29.28 -8.45
C ARG A 805 78.85 28.19 -8.83
N GLN A 806 79.11 27.44 -9.90
CA GLN A 806 78.25 26.33 -10.34
C GLN A 806 78.09 25.26 -9.24
N LEU A 807 79.20 24.85 -8.61
CA LEU A 807 79.15 23.90 -7.48
C LEU A 807 78.39 24.47 -6.25
N SER A 808 78.44 25.80 -6.03
CA SER A 808 77.68 26.44 -4.95
C SER A 808 76.16 26.46 -5.24
N GLU A 809 75.78 26.70 -6.50
CA GLU A 809 74.39 26.65 -6.97
C GLU A 809 73.83 25.22 -6.94
N GLU A 810 74.65 24.22 -7.30
CA GLU A 810 74.31 22.80 -7.22
C GLU A 810 74.14 22.33 -5.76
N VAL A 811 75.02 22.73 -4.84
CA VAL A 811 74.90 22.46 -3.40
C VAL A 811 73.67 23.14 -2.79
N LEU A 812 73.27 24.32 -3.26
CA LEU A 812 72.01 24.97 -2.86
C LEU A 812 70.79 24.18 -3.35
N SER A 813 70.77 23.77 -4.62
CA SER A 813 69.69 22.92 -5.19
C SER A 813 69.56 21.57 -4.47
N LEU A 814 70.67 20.93 -4.12
CA LEU A 814 70.70 19.71 -3.32
C LEU A 814 70.20 19.94 -1.88
N LYS A 815 70.50 21.09 -1.28
CA LYS A 815 70.00 21.46 0.05
C LYS A 815 68.48 21.66 0.05
N ASP A 816 67.93 22.31 -0.96
CA ASP A 816 66.48 22.57 -1.07
C ASP A 816 65.69 21.30 -1.42
N THR A 817 66.25 20.40 -2.23
CA THR A 817 65.66 19.07 -2.47
C THR A 817 65.70 18.19 -1.22
N ILE A 818 66.79 18.20 -0.44
CA ILE A 818 66.86 17.52 0.87
C ILE A 818 65.84 18.11 1.85
N ALA A 819 65.65 19.44 1.88
CA ALA A 819 64.64 20.09 2.72
C ALA A 819 63.21 19.66 2.34
N ASN A 820 62.88 19.65 1.05
CA ASN A 820 61.57 19.22 0.54
C ASN A 820 61.31 17.72 0.76
N LEU A 821 62.33 16.87 0.64
CA LEU A 821 62.23 15.45 1.01
C LEU A 821 61.98 15.30 2.51
N THR A 822 62.66 16.08 3.35
CA THR A 822 62.50 16.05 4.82
C THR A 822 61.10 16.48 5.27
N THR A 823 60.50 17.51 4.65
CA THR A 823 59.12 17.91 4.95
C THR A 823 58.10 16.88 4.44
N THR A 824 58.32 16.30 3.26
CA THR A 824 57.50 15.21 2.71
C THR A 824 57.54 13.96 3.60
N LEU A 825 58.70 13.63 4.17
CA LEU A 825 58.86 12.48 5.06
C LEU A 825 58.09 12.70 6.38
N LYS A 826 58.23 13.88 7.01
CA LYS A 826 57.42 14.26 8.19
C LYS A 826 55.91 14.24 7.94
N GLN A 827 55.46 14.64 6.75
CA GLN A 827 54.03 14.54 6.37
C GLN A 827 53.57 13.08 6.24
N LYS A 828 54.43 12.17 5.77
CA LYS A 828 54.14 10.74 5.75
C LYS A 828 54.12 10.15 7.16
N ASP A 829 55.07 10.51 8.02
CA ASP A 829 55.13 10.03 9.40
C ASP A 829 53.86 10.42 10.18
N ALA A 830 53.45 11.69 10.11
CA ALA A 830 52.22 12.17 10.75
C ALA A 830 50.96 11.46 10.24
N ARG A 831 50.90 11.15 8.93
CA ARG A 831 49.78 10.41 8.33
C ARG A 831 49.80 8.92 8.69
N LEU A 832 50.98 8.37 9.01
CA LEU A 832 51.14 7.00 9.51
C LEU A 832 50.68 6.90 10.98
N GLU A 833 50.95 7.93 11.78
CA GLU A 833 50.45 8.08 13.15
C GLU A 833 48.93 8.27 13.19
N GLU A 834 48.38 9.08 12.28
CA GLU A 834 46.93 9.23 12.03
C GLU A 834 46.26 7.88 11.73
N VAL A 835 46.72 7.15 10.71
CA VAL A 835 46.20 5.82 10.34
C VAL A 835 46.38 4.79 11.46
N SER A 836 47.47 4.85 12.23
CA SER A 836 47.68 4.01 13.41
C SER A 836 46.61 4.27 14.50
N SER A 837 46.22 5.53 14.68
CA SER A 837 45.16 5.90 15.61
C SER A 837 43.77 5.42 15.14
N GLU A 838 43.45 5.53 13.85
CA GLU A 838 42.21 4.99 13.27
C GLU A 838 42.14 3.47 13.41
N LEU A 839 43.24 2.77 13.14
CA LEU A 839 43.34 1.33 13.28
C LEU A 839 43.10 0.89 14.73
N SER A 840 43.65 1.62 15.70
CA SER A 840 43.43 1.38 17.14
C SER A 840 41.96 1.54 17.53
N VAL A 841 41.27 2.59 17.04
CA VAL A 841 39.83 2.78 17.24
C VAL A 841 39.03 1.62 16.63
N LYS A 842 39.38 1.18 15.41
CA LYS A 842 38.72 0.05 14.74
C LYS A 842 38.94 -1.28 15.47
N TYR A 843 40.08 -1.50 16.12
CA TYR A 843 40.28 -2.67 16.99
C TYR A 843 39.36 -2.66 18.22
N VAL A 844 39.17 -1.50 18.87
CA VAL A 844 38.24 -1.37 20.01
C VAL A 844 36.78 -1.57 19.56
N GLU A 845 36.40 -1.06 18.40
CA GLU A 845 35.06 -1.26 17.81
C GLU A 845 34.79 -2.74 17.49
N LEU A 846 35.77 -3.45 16.92
CA LEU A 846 35.68 -4.89 16.64
C LEU A 846 35.56 -5.73 17.92
N ASP A 847 36.26 -5.39 18.99
CA ASP A 847 36.19 -6.17 20.24
C ASP A 847 34.87 -5.91 21.00
N ASN A 848 34.34 -4.68 20.95
CA ASN A 848 32.97 -4.38 21.39
C ASN A 848 31.93 -5.20 20.61
N MET A 849 32.06 -5.28 19.28
CA MET A 849 31.17 -6.09 18.44
C MET A 849 31.26 -7.59 18.76
N ARG A 850 32.47 -8.12 19.02
CA ARG A 850 32.66 -9.50 19.50
C ARG A 850 31.98 -9.74 20.84
N GLY A 851 32.08 -8.79 21.78
CA GLY A 851 31.37 -8.83 23.06
C GLY A 851 29.84 -8.85 22.89
N LEU A 852 29.31 -8.04 21.97
CA LEU A 852 27.89 -7.98 21.65
C LEU A 852 27.39 -9.30 21.03
N ILE A 853 28.12 -9.85 20.05
CA ILE A 853 27.82 -11.13 19.41
C ILE A 853 27.84 -12.27 20.45
N LYS A 854 28.85 -12.31 21.33
CA LYS A 854 28.91 -13.31 22.41
C LYS A 854 27.68 -13.21 23.31
N LYS A 855 27.28 -12.00 23.73
CA LYS A 855 26.08 -11.78 24.55
C LYS A 855 24.79 -12.17 23.84
N LYS A 856 24.68 -11.95 22.53
CA LYS A 856 23.54 -12.39 21.71
C LYS A 856 23.48 -13.91 21.56
N ASN A 857 24.61 -14.58 21.39
CA ASN A 857 24.67 -16.05 21.35
C ASN A 857 24.34 -16.67 22.72
N GLU A 858 24.76 -16.04 23.83
CA GLU A 858 24.36 -16.41 25.19
C GLU A 858 22.84 -16.32 25.39
N GLN A 859 22.21 -15.23 24.90
CA GLN A 859 20.75 -15.07 24.90
C GLN A 859 20.04 -16.10 24.01
N LEU A 860 20.59 -16.41 22.83
CA LEU A 860 20.05 -17.45 21.95
C LEU A 860 20.08 -18.84 22.62
N MET A 861 21.19 -19.20 23.26
CA MET A 861 21.30 -20.45 24.03
C MET A 861 20.42 -20.50 25.29
N GLN A 862 19.92 -19.36 25.77
CA GLN A 862 18.93 -19.29 26.84
C GLN A 862 17.49 -19.43 26.31
N LEU A 863 17.22 -18.99 25.08
CA LEU A 863 15.93 -19.18 24.40
C LEU A 863 15.77 -20.59 23.77
N MET A 864 16.86 -21.34 23.63
CA MET A 864 16.89 -22.73 23.15
C MET A 864 16.89 -23.77 24.30
N LYS A 865 16.54 -23.38 25.52
CA LYS A 865 16.51 -24.23 26.73
C LYS A 865 15.16 -24.16 27.43
#